data_AF-A0A1X9ZA65-F1
#
_entry.id   AF-A0A1X9ZA65-F1
#
_cell.length_a   1.000
_cell.length_b   1.000
_cell.length_c   1.000
_cell.angle_alpha   90.00
_cell.angle_beta   90.00
_cell.angle_gamma   90.00
#
_symmetry.space_group_name_H-M   'P 1'
#
loop_
_entity.id
_entity.type
_entity.pdbx_description
1 polymer ?
#
loop_
_entity_poly.entity_id
_entity_poly.type
_entity_poly.pdbx_seq_one_letter_code
_entity_poly.pdbx_strand_id
1 'polypeptide(L)'
;MIMKNKFFLALTFSFVLCFLCSFMAVQRKIQQSWIRINLLGYPTESIKVAVWASKTGELPAKFEIITKETNQVVYTSTNIKSFSHYGPFSQTARLNFSDFKSKGSFYLRANGILSPLLLINNNVYEGAADFCLQYMRQQRSGFNPYLKDSCHTHDGFVLYGAKAGLKDSTHIDASGGWHDASDYLQYSTTSANATYHLLMAYRDFPKVFNDQQLANGLDGKNGIADVLDEAKWGLDWLLKMHPLKNIMFNQLADDRDHISMRIPKEDSQYGKGFERPLYFITGEPQQRGKFMNNTTGTSSTAAKFTSAFNLGSVLFKGRDRAYAQTLAKKAKTAYIFALQKPGVTQTASVKSPYIYAEDNWVDDMELAETSFNFGREKADQKKIKLALNYARQESTTPWLQKDTAAHYQYYPFINLGHYEIARQDLKDRTAINYYQEGIKQVWNRAKNNAFYRGVPFIWCSNNLTVSFAIQCHWYATLSGDKTYSELEQANFDWLFGCNPWGTSMVYGLPQWGDTPADPHSAFTHLKNYPINGGLVDGPVYTNIYKGLIGIKLNDSDEYADFQSDLAVYHDDYGDYSTNEPTMDGTASLIYLLAAKEAQAYPLADHKTYSYGAIIRGDSTQKKIYLVFTGDEYADGAETISKVLAQEKVKASFFLTGNFYRNPNFNSLIKKLKNDGHYLGPHSDQHLLYCDWNKRDSLLVTKTGFETDLNKNYQAMANFGINKEAAGYFLPPYEWYNQTIADWAKAQGLQLINFTPGTRSNADYTYPEMGKSYRSSDEIYRSITAFNETKPNGLNGFILLLHIGTDARRTDKFYNRLAELITYLKRADYKLARIDN
;
A
#
# COMPACT_ATOMS: atom_id res chain seq x y z
N MET A 1 77.20 -7.77 47.41
CA MET A 1 76.50 -6.85 46.47
C MET A 1 75.24 -7.49 45.84
N ILE A 2 74.53 -8.39 46.55
CA ILE A 2 73.41 -9.17 46.00
C ILE A 2 72.07 -8.89 46.72
N MET A 3 72.08 -8.29 47.91
CA MET A 3 70.85 -7.98 48.66
C MET A 3 70.17 -6.65 48.30
N LYS A 4 70.88 -5.69 47.67
CA LYS A 4 70.27 -4.41 47.26
C LYS A 4 69.39 -4.50 46.00
N ASN A 5 69.58 -5.52 45.16
CA ASN A 5 68.83 -5.65 43.90
C ASN A 5 67.45 -6.33 44.05
N LYS A 6 67.23 -7.14 45.09
CA LYS A 6 65.92 -7.81 45.28
C LYS A 6 64.85 -6.89 45.86
N PHE A 7 65.23 -5.91 46.69
CA PHE A 7 64.28 -4.96 47.27
C PHE A 7 63.80 -3.90 46.25
N PHE A 8 64.69 -3.47 45.35
CA PHE A 8 64.35 -2.53 44.28
C PHE A 8 63.46 -3.16 43.20
N LEU A 9 63.65 -4.44 42.88
CA LEU A 9 62.81 -5.17 41.90
C LEU A 9 61.40 -5.45 42.46
N ALA A 10 61.27 -5.76 43.75
CA ALA A 10 59.97 -5.99 44.37
C ALA A 10 59.14 -4.69 44.50
N LEU A 11 59.78 -3.56 44.83
CA LEU A 11 59.08 -2.27 44.90
C LEU A 11 58.64 -1.77 43.51
N THR A 12 59.46 -1.97 42.47
CA THR A 12 59.09 -1.60 41.09
C THR A 12 58.00 -2.50 40.52
N PHE A 13 57.97 -3.79 40.85
CA PHE A 13 56.90 -4.69 40.42
C PHE A 13 55.56 -4.36 41.11
N SER A 14 55.55 -4.02 42.41
CA SER A 14 54.32 -3.57 43.08
C SER A 14 53.84 -2.20 42.61
N PHE A 15 54.74 -1.24 42.30
CA PHE A 15 54.32 0.06 41.77
C PHE A 15 53.77 -0.06 40.33
N VAL A 16 54.35 -0.92 39.50
CA VAL A 16 53.86 -1.18 38.13
C VAL A 16 52.54 -1.96 38.15
N LEU A 17 52.35 -2.91 39.08
CA LEU A 17 51.08 -3.64 39.24
C LEU A 17 49.97 -2.74 39.81
N CYS A 18 50.27 -1.83 40.75
CA CYS A 18 49.31 -0.83 41.21
C CYS A 18 49.00 0.23 40.14
N PHE A 19 49.94 0.62 39.29
CA PHE A 19 49.67 1.52 38.15
C PHE A 19 48.87 0.83 37.03
N LEU A 20 49.09 -0.47 36.77
CA LEU A 20 48.32 -1.26 35.80
C LEU A 20 46.91 -1.61 36.31
N CYS A 21 46.72 -1.86 37.61
CA CYS A 21 45.39 -2.05 38.19
C CYS A 21 44.59 -0.75 38.32
N SER A 22 45.25 0.41 38.34
CA SER A 22 44.57 1.73 38.39
C SER A 22 44.05 2.20 37.01
N PHE A 23 44.44 1.53 35.92
CA PHE A 23 44.10 1.93 34.54
C PHE A 23 43.09 1.01 33.82
N MET A 24 42.51 0.01 34.47
CA MET A 24 41.51 -0.88 33.85
C MET A 24 40.21 -1.05 34.64
N ALA A 25 39.84 -0.06 35.46
CA ALA A 25 38.47 0.12 35.91
C ALA A 25 37.83 1.30 35.17
N VAL A 26 37.77 1.23 33.84
CA VAL A 26 36.71 1.96 33.13
C VAL A 26 35.43 1.24 33.55
N GLN A 27 34.80 1.69 34.64
CA GLN A 27 33.38 1.44 34.84
C GLN A 27 32.70 1.89 33.56
N ARG A 28 32.30 0.96 32.68
CA ARG A 28 31.36 1.26 31.61
C ARG A 28 30.17 1.87 32.33
N LYS A 29 30.00 3.19 32.20
CA LYS A 29 28.78 3.86 32.65
C LYS A 29 27.64 3.08 32.01
N ILE A 30 26.81 2.45 32.83
CA ILE A 30 25.63 1.74 32.35
C ILE A 30 24.85 2.76 31.52
N GLN A 31 24.57 2.46 30.26
CA GLN A 31 23.80 3.36 29.41
C GLN A 31 22.41 3.53 30.02
N GLN A 32 22.01 4.78 30.28
CA GLN A 32 20.73 5.11 30.92
C GLN A 32 19.78 5.84 29.98
N SER A 33 20.19 6.09 28.73
CA SER A 33 19.42 6.85 27.74
C SER A 33 19.60 6.26 26.34
N TRP A 34 18.54 6.30 25.54
CA TRP A 34 18.45 5.70 24.21
C TRP A 34 17.70 6.62 23.24
N ILE A 35 17.93 6.42 21.95
CA ILE A 35 17.17 7.05 20.87
C ILE A 35 16.55 5.93 20.04
N ARG A 36 15.23 5.91 19.97
CA ARG A 36 14.41 4.96 19.20
C ARG A 36 13.97 5.62 17.89
N ILE A 37 14.11 4.90 16.79
CA ILE A 37 13.80 5.36 15.43
C ILE A 37 13.13 4.22 14.66
N ASN A 38 12.53 4.56 13.52
CA ASN A 38 12.20 3.58 12.50
C ASN A 38 13.51 3.04 11.86
N LEU A 39 13.77 1.75 12.04
CA LEU A 39 14.98 1.06 11.56
C LEU A 39 15.00 0.88 10.04
N LEU A 40 13.83 0.89 9.36
CA LEU A 40 13.78 0.95 7.89
C LEU A 40 14.31 2.29 7.38
N GLY A 41 14.01 3.37 8.11
CA GLY A 41 14.35 4.75 7.76
C GLY A 41 13.11 5.57 7.40
N TYR A 42 13.34 6.71 6.74
CA TYR A 42 12.29 7.68 6.42
C TYR A 42 12.40 8.23 4.98
N PRO A 43 11.30 8.36 4.23
CA PRO A 43 11.27 9.11 2.97
C PRO A 43 11.60 10.60 3.16
N THR A 44 12.16 11.25 2.13
CA THR A 44 12.65 12.65 2.26
C THR A 44 11.53 13.62 2.64
N GLU A 45 10.32 13.42 2.11
CA GLU A 45 9.17 14.29 2.37
C GLU A 45 8.20 13.79 3.46
N SER A 46 8.52 12.68 4.15
CA SER A 46 7.66 12.16 5.21
C SER A 46 7.79 12.93 6.54
N ILE A 47 6.86 12.63 7.45
CA ILE A 47 7.02 12.87 8.89
C ILE A 47 8.19 12.00 9.39
N LYS A 48 9.05 12.58 10.23
CA LYS A 48 10.22 11.90 10.82
C LYS A 48 10.36 12.31 12.27
N VAL A 49 10.20 11.34 13.17
CA VAL A 49 10.26 11.57 14.61
C VAL A 49 11.01 10.43 15.27
N ALA A 50 12.02 10.76 16.06
CA ALA A 50 12.68 9.83 16.96
C ALA A 50 12.14 10.00 18.38
N VAL A 51 12.23 8.95 19.19
CA VAL A 51 11.94 9.04 20.64
C VAL A 51 13.24 8.92 21.41
N TRP A 52 13.61 9.97 22.11
CA TRP A 52 14.62 9.89 23.16
C TRP A 52 13.98 9.41 24.45
N ALA A 53 14.61 8.47 25.14
CA ALA A 53 14.09 7.89 26.36
C ALA A 53 15.21 7.66 27.37
N SER A 54 14.94 7.87 28.65
CA SER A 54 15.91 7.72 29.72
C SER A 54 15.32 7.09 30.97
N LYS A 55 16.10 6.22 31.63
CA LYS A 55 15.83 5.70 32.98
C LYS A 55 16.24 6.70 34.05
N THR A 56 17.33 7.44 33.82
CA THR A 56 17.86 8.46 34.72
C THR A 56 18.55 9.55 33.89
N GLY A 57 17.94 10.72 33.75
CA GLY A 57 18.57 11.79 32.97
C GLY A 57 17.69 13.01 32.82
N GLU A 58 18.31 14.11 32.44
CA GLU A 58 17.63 15.33 32.01
C GLU A 58 17.34 15.25 30.50
N LEU A 59 16.24 15.89 30.10
CA LEU A 59 15.84 16.01 28.70
C LEU A 59 16.93 16.69 27.86
N PRO A 60 17.07 16.31 26.57
CA PRO A 60 17.99 16.99 25.67
C PRO A 60 17.54 18.42 25.37
N ALA A 61 18.48 19.36 25.44
CA ALA A 61 18.23 20.76 25.04
C ALA A 61 18.19 20.95 23.51
N LYS A 62 18.89 20.08 22.78
CA LYS A 62 18.94 20.02 21.31
C LYS A 62 19.27 18.60 20.84
N PHE A 63 19.04 18.35 19.57
CA PHE A 63 19.56 17.17 18.89
C PHE A 63 20.18 17.53 17.54
N GLU A 64 21.04 16.65 17.05
CA GLU A 64 21.83 16.84 15.83
C GLU A 64 21.67 15.62 14.92
N ILE A 65 21.71 15.82 13.60
CA ILE A 65 21.90 14.73 12.63
C ILE A 65 23.32 14.83 12.11
N ILE A 66 24.05 13.72 12.20
CA ILE A 66 25.42 13.60 11.71
C ILE A 66 25.48 12.61 10.55
N THR A 67 26.33 12.87 9.56
CA THR A 67 26.60 11.92 8.47
C THR A 67 27.29 10.67 9.01
N LYS A 68 26.92 9.51 8.47
CA LYS A 68 27.56 8.24 8.83
C LYS A 68 29.04 8.22 8.44
N GLU A 69 29.39 8.79 7.29
CA GLU A 69 30.72 8.66 6.68
C GLU A 69 31.75 9.62 7.29
N THR A 70 31.34 10.85 7.59
CA THR A 70 32.27 11.93 8.01
C THR A 70 32.06 12.40 9.45
N ASN A 71 31.03 11.89 10.15
CA ASN A 71 30.59 12.36 11.47
C ASN A 71 30.33 13.88 11.53
N GLN A 72 30.05 14.50 10.39
CA GLN A 72 29.79 15.93 10.29
C GLN A 72 28.34 16.21 10.65
N VAL A 73 28.11 17.22 11.50
CA VAL A 73 26.78 17.72 11.81
C VAL A 73 26.21 18.40 10.57
N VAL A 74 25.11 17.87 10.04
CA VAL A 74 24.40 18.38 8.85
C VAL A 74 23.05 18.99 9.20
N TYR A 75 22.58 18.80 10.42
CA TYR A 75 21.35 19.39 10.93
C TYR A 75 21.42 19.51 12.46
N THR A 76 20.87 20.59 13.00
CA THR A 76 20.72 20.82 14.44
C THR A 76 19.34 21.38 14.68
N SER A 77 18.63 20.88 15.68
CA SER A 77 17.27 21.33 16.00
C SER A 77 16.97 21.29 17.49
N THR A 78 16.06 22.16 17.90
CA THR A 78 15.46 22.23 19.23
C THR A 78 13.98 21.84 19.21
N ASN A 79 13.48 21.27 18.10
CA ASN A 79 12.11 20.77 17.97
C ASN A 79 11.91 19.48 18.79
N ILE A 80 11.81 19.69 20.11
CA ILE A 80 11.76 18.65 21.12
C ILE A 80 10.47 18.83 21.92
N LYS A 81 9.63 17.78 21.91
CA LYS A 81 8.43 17.73 22.75
C LYS A 81 8.66 16.73 23.87
N SER A 82 8.76 17.23 25.09
CA SER A 82 8.99 16.43 26.29
C SER A 82 7.73 15.74 26.79
N PHE A 83 7.91 14.55 27.35
CA PHE A 83 6.89 13.74 28.00
C PHE A 83 7.45 13.16 29.30
N SER A 84 6.54 12.68 30.14
CA SER A 84 6.88 12.05 31.41
C SER A 84 7.21 10.56 31.22
N HIS A 85 7.06 9.79 32.30
CA HIS A 85 7.25 8.35 32.37
C HIS A 85 6.45 7.58 31.31
N TYR A 86 7.07 6.58 30.72
CA TYR A 86 6.40 5.59 29.88
C TYR A 86 7.17 4.26 29.88
N GLY A 87 6.48 3.16 30.22
CA GLY A 87 7.08 1.83 30.30
C GLY A 87 8.28 1.80 31.27
N PRO A 88 9.48 1.40 30.85
CA PRO A 88 10.66 1.36 31.71
C PRO A 88 11.32 2.75 31.93
N PHE A 89 10.89 3.79 31.21
CA PHE A 89 11.58 5.08 31.17
C PHE A 89 10.95 6.10 32.11
N SER A 90 11.78 6.87 32.82
CA SER A 90 11.32 7.95 33.71
C SER A 90 11.07 9.26 32.97
N GLN A 91 11.80 9.49 31.87
CA GLN A 91 11.61 10.66 30.99
C GLN A 91 11.70 10.25 29.53
N THR A 92 10.87 10.88 28.70
CA THR A 92 10.84 10.62 27.26
C THR A 92 10.64 11.92 26.47
N ALA A 93 11.07 11.95 25.21
CA ALA A 93 10.91 13.11 24.34
C ALA A 93 10.79 12.72 22.87
N ARG A 94 9.91 13.40 22.14
CA ARG A 94 9.83 13.31 20.68
C ARG A 94 10.78 14.33 20.06
N LEU A 95 11.68 13.87 19.20
CA LEU A 95 12.65 14.67 18.45
C LEU A 95 12.17 14.73 16.99
N ASN A 96 11.57 15.84 16.57
CA ASN A 96 10.98 15.97 15.24
C ASN A 96 11.97 16.61 14.26
N PHE A 97 12.34 15.87 13.23
CA PHE A 97 13.27 16.28 12.18
C PHE A 97 12.66 16.19 10.78
N SER A 98 11.34 16.34 10.69
CA SER A 98 10.60 16.27 9.42
C SER A 98 11.06 17.33 8.40
N ASP A 99 11.62 18.45 8.88
CA ASP A 99 12.18 19.53 8.06
C ASP A 99 13.53 19.18 7.42
N PHE A 100 14.19 18.11 7.88
CA PHE A 100 15.42 17.62 7.27
C PHE A 100 15.09 16.72 6.07
N LYS A 101 15.46 17.19 4.87
CA LYS A 101 15.09 16.57 3.58
C LYS A 101 16.24 15.89 2.85
N SER A 102 17.48 16.05 3.32
CA SER A 102 18.65 15.48 2.66
C SER A 102 18.63 13.96 2.73
N LYS A 103 18.82 13.32 1.59
CA LYS A 103 18.96 11.86 1.51
C LYS A 103 20.35 11.41 1.95
N GLY A 104 20.44 10.22 2.53
CA GLY A 104 21.71 9.62 2.94
C GLY A 104 21.60 8.68 4.13
N SER A 105 22.76 8.31 4.65
CA SER A 105 22.94 7.54 5.88
C SER A 105 23.43 8.45 6.99
N PHE A 106 22.75 8.41 8.13
CA PHE A 106 22.98 9.33 9.23
C PHE A 106 22.94 8.64 10.60
N TYR A 107 23.27 9.40 11.63
CA TYR A 107 22.91 9.11 13.02
C TYR A 107 22.25 10.35 13.63
N LEU A 108 21.32 10.14 14.56
CA LEU A 108 20.77 11.19 15.41
C LEU A 108 21.54 11.21 16.74
N ARG A 109 22.00 12.40 17.16
CA ARG A 109 22.73 12.62 18.41
C ARG A 109 21.96 13.53 19.36
N ALA A 110 21.74 13.09 20.61
CA ALA A 110 21.12 13.90 21.66
C ALA A 110 21.68 13.53 23.04
N ASN A 111 22.12 14.52 23.84
CA ASN A 111 22.75 14.31 25.16
C ASN A 111 23.86 13.25 25.17
N GLY A 112 24.72 13.26 24.14
CA GLY A 112 25.82 12.30 23.99
C GLY A 112 25.41 10.88 23.57
N ILE A 113 24.11 10.62 23.38
CA ILE A 113 23.58 9.36 22.87
C ILE A 113 23.48 9.43 21.34
N LEU A 114 23.83 8.33 20.68
CA LEU A 114 23.63 8.13 19.24
C LEU A 114 22.47 7.14 19.01
N SER A 115 21.67 7.38 17.98
CA SER A 115 20.69 6.41 17.48
C SER A 115 21.37 5.23 16.77
N PRO A 116 20.62 4.15 16.48
CA PRO A 116 20.95 3.25 15.38
C PRO A 116 21.09 4.00 14.05
N LEU A 117 21.52 3.29 13.00
CA LEU A 117 21.64 3.85 11.65
C LEU A 117 20.31 4.45 11.19
N LEU A 118 20.33 5.75 10.88
CA LEU A 118 19.19 6.50 10.36
C LEU A 118 19.31 6.63 8.85
N LEU A 119 18.46 5.92 8.10
CA LEU A 119 18.36 6.05 6.66
C LEU A 119 17.30 7.10 6.30
N ILE A 120 17.65 8.02 5.39
CA ILE A 120 16.69 8.93 4.79
C ILE A 120 16.78 8.81 3.27
N ASN A 121 15.79 8.18 2.65
CA ASN A 121 15.71 7.99 1.22
C ASN A 121 14.27 7.60 0.85
N ASN A 122 13.85 7.81 -0.40
CA ASN A 122 12.51 7.42 -0.83
C ASN A 122 12.35 5.90 -1.00
N ASN A 123 13.45 5.12 -1.09
CA ASN A 123 13.44 3.64 -1.16
C ASN A 123 13.57 2.92 0.16
N VAL A 124 13.46 3.59 1.29
CA VAL A 124 13.54 2.90 2.59
C VAL A 124 12.47 1.82 2.78
N TYR A 125 11.38 1.85 2.01
CA TYR A 125 10.31 0.86 2.06
C TYR A 125 10.23 -0.04 0.82
N GLU A 126 11.10 0.17 -0.18
CA GLU A 126 11.08 -0.58 -1.45
C GLU A 126 11.26 -2.08 -1.21
N GLY A 127 10.29 -2.89 -1.68
CA GLY A 127 10.33 -4.35 -1.58
C GLY A 127 9.97 -4.92 -0.20
N ALA A 128 9.63 -4.07 0.78
CA ALA A 128 9.24 -4.53 2.11
C ALA A 128 7.94 -5.35 2.09
N ALA A 129 6.98 -4.96 1.24
CA ALA A 129 5.74 -5.71 1.05
C ALA A 129 5.99 -7.09 0.41
N ASP A 130 6.85 -7.18 -0.62
CA ASP A 130 7.25 -8.45 -1.23
C ASP A 130 8.02 -9.35 -0.26
N PHE A 131 8.85 -8.76 0.62
CA PHE A 131 9.55 -9.52 1.66
C PHE A 131 8.58 -10.24 2.59
N CYS A 132 7.48 -9.60 2.98
CA CYS A 132 6.44 -10.20 3.84
C CYS A 132 5.67 -11.34 3.15
N LEU A 133 5.65 -11.41 1.81
CA LEU A 133 5.07 -12.55 1.09
C LEU A 133 5.88 -13.85 1.26
N GLN A 134 7.14 -13.77 1.73
CA GLN A 134 7.92 -14.98 2.04
C GLN A 134 7.28 -15.77 3.18
N TYR A 135 6.85 -15.08 4.24
CA TYR A 135 6.12 -15.71 5.34
C TYR A 135 4.80 -16.33 4.88
N MET A 136 4.00 -15.60 4.10
CA MET A 136 2.74 -16.14 3.54
C MET A 136 2.97 -17.45 2.77
N ARG A 137 4.02 -17.52 1.94
CA ARG A 137 4.39 -18.74 1.20
C ARG A 137 4.87 -19.86 2.11
N GLN A 138 5.62 -19.54 3.15
CA GLN A 138 6.09 -20.50 4.14
C GLN A 138 4.93 -21.13 4.93
N GLN A 139 3.85 -20.37 5.12
CA GLN A 139 2.63 -20.84 5.77
C GLN A 139 1.74 -21.71 4.87
N ARG A 140 2.06 -21.93 3.59
CA ARG A 140 1.22 -22.76 2.71
C ARG A 140 1.11 -24.20 3.21
N SER A 141 -0.13 -24.67 3.34
CA SER A 141 -0.52 -26.08 3.56
C SER A 141 -0.86 -26.74 2.21
N GLY A 142 -0.73 -28.05 2.05
CA GLY A 142 -0.63 -28.66 0.72
C GLY A 142 0.79 -28.49 0.20
N PHE A 143 1.00 -28.01 -1.03
CA PHE A 143 2.37 -27.75 -1.52
C PHE A 143 2.99 -26.55 -0.80
N ASN A 144 4.05 -26.79 -0.04
CA ASN A 144 4.82 -25.79 0.66
C ASN A 144 6.11 -25.46 -0.11
N PRO A 145 6.20 -24.28 -0.76
CA PRO A 145 7.36 -23.94 -1.60
C PRO A 145 8.66 -23.76 -0.81
N TYR A 146 8.57 -23.40 0.47
CA TYR A 146 9.75 -23.24 1.33
C TYR A 146 10.40 -24.60 1.62
N LEU A 147 9.58 -25.59 1.99
CA LEU A 147 10.04 -26.96 2.25
C LEU A 147 10.27 -27.77 0.96
N LYS A 148 9.70 -27.31 -0.17
CA LYS A 148 9.64 -28.04 -1.46
C LYS A 148 9.04 -29.44 -1.31
N ASP A 149 8.06 -29.54 -0.43
CA ASP A 149 7.35 -30.76 -0.08
C ASP A 149 5.88 -30.42 0.21
N SER A 150 5.05 -31.45 0.42
CA SER A 150 3.64 -31.27 0.75
C SER A 150 3.30 -31.71 2.17
N CYS A 151 2.33 -31.04 2.77
CA CYS A 151 1.75 -31.39 4.06
C CYS A 151 0.23 -31.42 4.00
N HIS A 152 -0.39 -32.12 4.97
CA HIS A 152 -1.85 -32.17 5.15
C HIS A 152 -2.64 -32.50 3.88
N THR A 153 -2.14 -33.41 3.05
CA THR A 153 -2.72 -33.73 1.73
C THR A 153 -4.01 -34.53 1.80
N HIS A 154 -4.37 -35.02 3.00
CA HIS A 154 -5.57 -35.81 3.26
C HIS A 154 -6.71 -35.02 3.93
N ASP A 155 -6.58 -33.70 4.09
CA ASP A 155 -7.66 -32.90 4.66
C ASP A 155 -8.96 -33.02 3.85
N GLY A 156 -10.12 -33.26 4.45
CA GLY A 156 -10.41 -33.46 5.87
C GLY A 156 -11.76 -34.15 6.09
N PHE A 157 -12.17 -34.27 7.35
CA PHE A 157 -13.41 -34.98 7.72
C PHE A 157 -14.42 -34.09 8.43
N VAL A 158 -15.64 -34.08 7.92
CA VAL A 158 -16.70 -33.16 8.39
C VAL A 158 -17.13 -33.45 9.81
N LEU A 159 -17.30 -32.38 10.59
CA LEU A 159 -18.02 -32.35 11.86
C LEU A 159 -19.20 -31.38 11.78
N TYR A 160 -20.31 -31.72 12.44
CA TYR A 160 -21.52 -30.90 12.54
C TYR A 160 -22.23 -30.64 11.19
N GLY A 161 -22.06 -31.55 10.22
CA GLY A 161 -22.59 -31.40 8.87
C GLY A 161 -24.05 -31.81 8.68
N ALA A 162 -24.69 -32.38 9.70
CA ALA A 162 -26.00 -33.03 9.58
C ALA A 162 -27.10 -32.11 9.03
N LYS A 163 -27.13 -30.82 9.43
CA LYS A 163 -28.10 -29.83 8.91
C LYS A 163 -27.97 -29.59 7.39
N ALA A 164 -26.81 -29.84 6.82
CA ALA A 164 -26.56 -29.73 5.37
C ALA A 164 -26.69 -31.08 4.63
N GLY A 165 -27.14 -32.13 5.31
CA GLY A 165 -27.24 -33.48 4.73
C GLY A 165 -25.90 -34.22 4.65
N LEU A 166 -24.86 -33.75 5.35
CA LEU A 166 -23.57 -34.43 5.45
C LEU A 166 -23.54 -35.30 6.71
N LYS A 167 -23.19 -36.57 6.55
CA LYS A 167 -22.91 -37.43 7.71
C LYS A 167 -21.60 -36.97 8.36
N ASP A 168 -21.52 -36.98 9.68
CA ASP A 168 -20.24 -36.76 10.35
C ASP A 168 -19.18 -37.76 9.86
N SER A 169 -17.94 -37.31 9.81
CA SER A 169 -16.80 -38.01 9.21
C SER A 169 -16.86 -38.19 7.69
N THR A 170 -17.81 -37.56 6.98
CA THR A 170 -17.75 -37.48 5.51
C THR A 170 -16.46 -36.79 5.10
N HIS A 171 -15.72 -37.39 4.18
CA HIS A 171 -14.51 -36.78 3.64
C HIS A 171 -14.86 -35.67 2.65
N ILE A 172 -14.21 -34.52 2.78
CA ILE A 172 -14.26 -33.39 1.83
C ILE A 172 -12.84 -32.86 1.69
N ASP A 173 -12.35 -32.74 0.45
CA ASP A 173 -11.05 -32.14 0.18
C ASP A 173 -11.02 -30.67 0.63
N ALA A 174 -10.23 -30.41 1.66
CA ALA A 174 -9.96 -29.09 2.22
C ALA A 174 -8.44 -28.79 2.28
N SER A 175 -7.62 -29.58 1.57
CA SER A 175 -6.17 -29.36 1.47
C SER A 175 -5.84 -28.03 0.79
N GLY A 176 -4.73 -27.39 1.15
CA GLY A 176 -4.35 -26.07 0.65
C GLY A 176 -4.46 -24.98 1.72
N GLY A 177 -4.44 -23.72 1.32
CA GLY A 177 -4.58 -22.57 2.23
C GLY A 177 -3.31 -22.32 3.04
N TRP A 178 -3.45 -21.58 4.14
CA TRP A 178 -2.33 -21.26 5.03
C TRP A 178 -2.55 -21.81 6.43
N HIS A 179 -1.49 -22.31 7.04
CA HIS A 179 -1.34 -22.43 8.48
C HIS A 179 -1.50 -21.04 9.10
N ASP A 180 -2.33 -20.93 10.12
CA ASP A 180 -2.84 -19.64 10.60
C ASP A 180 -1.80 -18.83 11.39
N ALA A 181 -1.01 -19.55 12.17
CA ALA A 181 0.14 -19.02 12.89
C ALA A 181 1.24 -20.09 12.91
N SER A 182 1.95 -20.30 14.01
CA SER A 182 2.99 -21.33 14.06
C SER A 182 2.47 -22.73 14.35
N ASP A 183 1.21 -22.85 14.73
CA ASP A 183 0.45 -24.10 14.67
C ASP A 183 -0.02 -24.40 13.24
N TYR A 184 -0.56 -25.60 13.03
CA TYR A 184 -1.07 -26.00 11.70
C TYR A 184 -2.57 -25.90 11.57
N LEU A 185 -3.22 -25.10 12.42
CA LEU A 185 -4.64 -24.81 12.32
C LEU A 185 -4.91 -23.89 11.12
N GLN A 186 -6.13 -23.97 10.58
CA GLN A 186 -6.53 -23.12 9.47
C GLN A 186 -7.96 -22.64 9.67
N TYR A 187 -8.16 -21.32 9.69
CA TYR A 187 -9.48 -20.73 9.92
C TYR A 187 -9.97 -19.95 8.72
N SER A 188 -11.25 -20.12 8.41
CA SER A 188 -11.94 -19.43 7.33
C SER A 188 -12.00 -17.92 7.57
N THR A 189 -12.14 -17.48 8.82
CA THR A 189 -12.25 -16.04 9.17
C THR A 189 -10.97 -15.27 8.85
N THR A 190 -9.80 -15.77 9.30
CA THR A 190 -8.49 -15.16 9.07
C THR A 190 -8.03 -15.31 7.63
N SER A 191 -8.18 -16.49 7.03
CA SER A 191 -7.79 -16.74 5.64
C SER A 191 -8.59 -15.91 4.64
N ALA A 192 -9.90 -15.71 4.87
CA ALA A 192 -10.72 -14.85 4.02
C ALA A 192 -10.29 -13.37 4.13
N ASN A 193 -9.99 -12.90 5.35
CA ASN A 193 -9.48 -11.55 5.58
C ASN A 193 -8.08 -11.34 4.97
N ALA A 194 -7.16 -12.29 5.13
CA ALA A 194 -5.83 -12.26 4.52
C ALA A 194 -5.93 -12.24 2.99
N THR A 195 -6.75 -13.12 2.41
CA THR A 195 -7.04 -13.13 0.97
C THR A 195 -7.55 -11.77 0.50
N TYR A 196 -8.49 -11.17 1.23
CA TYR A 196 -9.02 -9.85 0.90
C TYR A 196 -7.94 -8.77 0.93
N HIS A 197 -7.10 -8.72 1.97
CA HIS A 197 -5.99 -7.74 2.07
C HIS A 197 -4.98 -7.88 0.93
N LEU A 198 -4.58 -9.10 0.54
CA LEU A 198 -3.67 -9.31 -0.59
C LEU A 198 -4.28 -8.85 -1.92
N LEU A 199 -5.55 -9.18 -2.17
CA LEU A 199 -6.29 -8.70 -3.35
C LEU A 199 -6.40 -7.16 -3.35
N MET A 200 -6.69 -6.58 -2.18
CA MET A 200 -6.85 -5.14 -1.99
C MET A 200 -5.52 -4.41 -2.20
N ALA A 201 -4.41 -4.97 -1.71
CA ALA A 201 -3.07 -4.42 -1.88
C ALA A 201 -2.69 -4.38 -3.36
N TYR A 202 -2.93 -5.46 -4.11
CA TYR A 202 -2.73 -5.45 -5.56
C TYR A 202 -3.64 -4.45 -6.28
N ARG A 203 -4.92 -4.37 -5.90
CA ARG A 203 -5.88 -3.43 -6.52
C ARG A 203 -5.42 -1.98 -6.35
N ASP A 204 -5.01 -1.62 -5.14
CA ASP A 204 -4.73 -0.22 -4.77
C ASP A 204 -3.29 0.18 -5.13
N PHE A 205 -2.34 -0.76 -5.07
CA PHE A 205 -0.91 -0.52 -5.30
C PHE A 205 -0.29 -1.53 -6.30
N PRO A 206 -0.83 -1.69 -7.51
CA PRO A 206 -0.43 -2.76 -8.44
C PRO A 206 1.02 -2.67 -8.94
N LYS A 207 1.71 -1.55 -8.69
CA LYS A 207 3.09 -1.31 -9.14
C LYS A 207 4.16 -1.56 -8.05
N VAL A 208 3.74 -1.82 -6.81
CA VAL A 208 4.66 -2.14 -5.71
C VAL A 208 5.19 -3.56 -5.83
N PHE A 209 4.35 -4.48 -6.30
CA PHE A 209 4.63 -5.91 -6.26
C PHE A 209 5.35 -6.39 -7.51
N ASN A 210 6.37 -7.21 -7.31
CA ASN A 210 7.14 -7.82 -8.39
C ASN A 210 6.48 -9.12 -8.92
N ASP A 211 7.09 -9.69 -9.96
CA ASP A 211 6.81 -11.03 -10.53
C ASP A 211 8.14 -11.79 -10.54
N GLN A 212 8.40 -12.51 -9.45
CA GLN A 212 9.64 -13.25 -9.18
C GLN A 212 9.39 -14.66 -8.65
N GLN A 213 8.14 -15.00 -8.36
CA GLN A 213 7.72 -16.33 -7.98
C GLN A 213 6.65 -16.86 -8.94
N LEU A 214 6.70 -18.15 -9.23
CA LEU A 214 5.63 -18.85 -9.93
C LEU A 214 4.39 -18.99 -9.03
N ALA A 215 3.25 -19.36 -9.62
CA ALA A 215 1.99 -19.53 -8.86
C ALA A 215 2.09 -20.54 -7.71
N ASN A 216 2.96 -21.55 -7.82
CA ASN A 216 3.22 -22.52 -6.75
C ASN A 216 4.19 -21.99 -5.66
N GLY A 217 4.72 -20.78 -5.80
CA GLY A 217 5.61 -20.12 -4.86
C GLY A 217 7.10 -20.46 -5.02
N LEU A 218 7.49 -21.18 -6.08
CA LEU A 218 8.91 -21.42 -6.42
C LEU A 218 9.46 -20.29 -7.30
N ASP A 219 10.78 -20.09 -7.25
CA ASP A 219 11.45 -19.03 -8.03
C ASP A 219 11.14 -19.13 -9.52
N GLY A 220 10.75 -18.01 -10.13
CA GLY A 220 10.44 -17.92 -11.55
C GLY A 220 9.43 -16.81 -11.86
N LYS A 221 9.07 -16.62 -13.12
CA LYS A 221 8.13 -15.57 -13.54
C LYS A 221 6.97 -16.15 -14.33
N ASN A 222 5.76 -15.67 -14.09
CA ASN A 222 4.56 -16.14 -14.80
C ASN A 222 3.70 -15.02 -15.41
N GLY A 223 4.13 -13.75 -15.31
CA GLY A 223 3.37 -12.59 -15.79
C GLY A 223 2.26 -12.12 -14.86
N ILE A 224 2.25 -12.59 -13.61
CA ILE A 224 1.32 -12.24 -12.54
C ILE A 224 2.14 -11.68 -11.39
N ALA A 225 1.66 -10.61 -10.75
CA ALA A 225 2.33 -10.09 -9.57
C ALA A 225 2.24 -11.14 -8.45
N ASP A 226 3.35 -11.35 -7.75
CA ASP A 226 3.52 -12.31 -6.67
C ASP A 226 2.40 -12.26 -5.63
N VAL A 227 1.97 -11.06 -5.23
CA VAL A 227 0.86 -10.85 -4.29
C VAL A 227 -0.48 -11.41 -4.80
N LEU A 228 -0.70 -11.37 -6.12
CA LEU A 228 -1.94 -11.81 -6.74
C LEU A 228 -1.95 -13.34 -6.91
N ASP A 229 -0.79 -13.96 -7.11
CA ASP A 229 -0.65 -15.42 -7.03
C ASP A 229 -0.90 -15.93 -5.60
N GLU A 230 -0.34 -15.24 -4.59
CA GLU A 230 -0.61 -15.57 -3.19
C GLU A 230 -2.10 -15.36 -2.84
N ALA A 231 -2.70 -14.26 -3.28
CA ALA A 231 -4.13 -14.05 -3.12
C ALA A 231 -4.99 -15.14 -3.80
N LYS A 232 -4.55 -15.65 -4.97
CA LYS A 232 -5.22 -16.75 -5.65
C LYS A 232 -5.14 -18.05 -4.84
N TRP A 233 -4.01 -18.32 -4.18
CA TRP A 233 -3.88 -19.47 -3.29
C TRP A 233 -4.95 -19.47 -2.19
N GLY A 234 -5.17 -18.31 -1.56
CA GLY A 234 -6.25 -18.10 -0.60
C GLY A 234 -7.63 -18.32 -1.22
N LEU A 235 -7.93 -17.69 -2.37
CA LEU A 235 -9.21 -17.87 -3.08
C LEU A 235 -9.49 -19.34 -3.44
N ASP A 236 -8.48 -20.09 -3.88
CA ASP A 236 -8.60 -21.50 -4.23
C ASP A 236 -8.96 -22.35 -3.00
N TRP A 237 -8.39 -22.05 -1.83
CA TRP A 237 -8.75 -22.70 -0.58
C TRP A 237 -10.16 -22.32 -0.11
N LEU A 238 -10.54 -21.04 -0.19
CA LEU A 238 -11.91 -20.58 0.13
C LEU A 238 -12.96 -21.28 -0.76
N LEU A 239 -12.64 -21.59 -2.01
CA LEU A 239 -13.53 -22.37 -2.89
C LEU A 239 -13.76 -23.80 -2.38
N LYS A 240 -12.74 -24.43 -1.78
CA LYS A 240 -12.85 -25.74 -1.11
C LYS A 240 -13.61 -25.66 0.20
N MET A 241 -13.45 -24.56 0.95
CA MET A 241 -14.18 -24.29 2.19
C MET A 241 -15.65 -23.91 1.98
N HIS A 242 -16.06 -23.58 0.74
CA HIS A 242 -17.45 -23.41 0.32
C HIS A 242 -17.76 -24.23 -0.94
N PRO A 243 -17.76 -25.58 -0.89
CA PRO A 243 -17.77 -26.43 -2.08
C PRO A 243 -19.14 -26.44 -2.78
N LEU A 244 -20.24 -26.33 -2.03
CA LEU A 244 -21.61 -26.22 -2.54
C LEU A 244 -22.36 -25.04 -1.91
N LYS A 245 -23.44 -24.59 -2.56
CA LYS A 245 -24.20 -23.38 -2.14
C LYS A 245 -24.67 -23.39 -0.68
N ASN A 246 -24.87 -24.57 -0.09
CA ASN A 246 -25.35 -24.79 1.27
C ASN A 246 -24.31 -25.50 2.15
N ILE A 247 -23.06 -25.60 1.71
CA ILE A 247 -21.97 -26.20 2.46
C ILE A 247 -20.87 -25.17 2.65
N MET A 248 -20.58 -24.80 3.90
CA MET A 248 -19.49 -23.90 4.25
C MET A 248 -18.86 -24.31 5.58
N PHE A 249 -17.54 -24.21 5.67
CA PHE A 249 -16.75 -24.62 6.82
C PHE A 249 -16.08 -23.42 7.48
N ASN A 250 -15.97 -23.43 8.80
CA ASN A 250 -15.35 -22.35 9.58
C ASN A 250 -13.86 -22.58 9.82
N GLN A 251 -13.47 -23.85 9.93
CA GLN A 251 -12.19 -24.24 10.49
C GLN A 251 -11.81 -25.63 10.02
N LEU A 252 -10.52 -25.83 9.82
CA LEU A 252 -9.86 -27.10 9.57
C LEU A 252 -8.82 -27.33 10.68
N ALA A 253 -8.80 -28.55 11.21
CA ALA A 253 -8.07 -28.94 12.41
C ALA A 253 -8.57 -28.27 13.71
N ASP A 254 -8.01 -28.66 14.86
CA ASP A 254 -8.26 -28.05 16.19
C ASP A 254 -7.02 -28.20 17.09
N ASP A 255 -7.04 -27.55 18.25
CA ASP A 255 -5.94 -27.42 19.22
C ASP A 255 -5.36 -28.73 19.77
N ARG A 256 -5.88 -29.90 19.37
CA ARG A 256 -5.08 -31.14 19.41
C ARG A 256 -3.79 -31.01 18.61
N ASP A 257 -3.67 -30.04 17.70
CA ASP A 257 -2.44 -29.66 17.01
C ASP A 257 -1.27 -29.41 17.99
N HIS A 258 -1.57 -28.81 19.16
CA HIS A 258 -0.61 -28.27 20.12
C HIS A 258 0.08 -29.33 20.99
N ILE A 259 -0.08 -30.62 20.71
CA ILE A 259 0.57 -31.69 21.49
C ILE A 259 2.10 -31.67 21.38
N SER A 260 2.64 -31.14 20.28
CA SER A 260 4.09 -31.04 20.04
C SER A 260 4.38 -30.13 18.85
N MET A 261 5.45 -29.33 18.96
CA MET A 261 6.06 -28.69 17.81
C MET A 261 6.64 -29.74 16.85
N ARG A 262 6.43 -29.55 15.56
CA ARG A 262 6.95 -30.40 14.47
C ARG A 262 7.04 -29.54 13.20
N ILE A 263 7.78 -29.97 12.19
CA ILE A 263 7.71 -29.35 10.84
C ILE A 263 6.46 -29.89 10.12
N PRO A 264 5.75 -29.08 9.31
CA PRO A 264 4.47 -29.50 8.73
C PRO A 264 4.66 -30.73 7.83
N LYS A 265 3.85 -31.77 8.08
CA LYS A 265 3.77 -33.02 7.30
C LYS A 265 2.33 -33.55 7.36
N GLU A 266 2.16 -34.86 7.48
CA GLU A 266 0.87 -35.50 7.73
C GLU A 266 0.71 -35.73 9.24
N ASP A 267 -0.47 -35.40 9.78
CA ASP A 267 -0.72 -35.40 11.23
C ASP A 267 -1.82 -36.37 11.60
N SER A 268 -1.52 -37.29 12.53
CA SER A 268 -2.43 -38.39 12.88
C SER A 268 -3.15 -38.23 14.23
N GLN A 269 -3.04 -37.07 14.88
CA GLN A 269 -3.57 -36.85 16.24
C GLN A 269 -5.10 -36.70 16.34
N TYR A 270 -5.81 -36.78 15.20
CA TYR A 270 -7.26 -36.55 15.15
C TYR A 270 -8.11 -37.83 15.16
N GLY A 271 -7.48 -39.01 15.12
CA GLY A 271 -8.16 -40.31 15.23
C GLY A 271 -8.77 -40.84 13.93
N LYS A 272 -8.42 -40.26 12.77
CA LYS A 272 -8.94 -40.65 11.45
C LYS A 272 -7.83 -40.72 10.38
N GLY A 273 -6.79 -41.51 10.65
CA GLY A 273 -5.60 -41.53 9.79
C GLY A 273 -4.92 -40.16 9.78
N PHE A 274 -4.68 -39.61 8.58
CA PHE A 274 -4.12 -38.27 8.39
C PHE A 274 -5.17 -37.19 8.07
N GLU A 275 -6.46 -37.54 8.07
CA GLU A 275 -7.52 -36.55 7.89
C GLU A 275 -7.66 -35.68 9.16
N ARG A 276 -7.84 -34.37 8.97
CA ARG A 276 -8.09 -33.41 10.07
C ARG A 276 -9.57 -32.98 10.12
N PRO A 277 -10.10 -32.63 11.30
CA PRO A 277 -11.51 -32.29 11.46
C PRO A 277 -11.85 -30.99 10.72
N LEU A 278 -12.97 -31.00 10.01
CA LEU A 278 -13.47 -29.89 9.21
C LEU A 278 -14.82 -29.43 9.77
N TYR A 279 -14.82 -28.30 10.47
CA TYR A 279 -15.97 -27.82 11.23
C TYR A 279 -16.96 -27.06 10.36
N PHE A 280 -18.17 -27.58 10.24
CA PHE A 280 -19.26 -26.95 9.49
C PHE A 280 -19.80 -25.70 10.19
N ILE A 281 -20.22 -24.68 9.43
CA ILE A 281 -20.90 -23.49 9.96
C ILE A 281 -22.37 -23.80 10.20
N THR A 282 -22.73 -24.18 11.43
CA THR A 282 -24.12 -24.50 11.82
C THR A 282 -24.99 -23.27 12.11
N GLY A 283 -24.37 -22.13 12.40
CA GLY A 283 -25.02 -20.96 13.01
C GLY A 283 -25.48 -21.16 14.46
N GLU A 284 -25.07 -22.26 15.10
CA GLU A 284 -25.42 -22.60 16.49
C GLU A 284 -24.17 -22.89 17.31
N PRO A 285 -24.23 -22.80 18.65
CA PRO A 285 -23.16 -23.28 19.51
C PRO A 285 -22.75 -24.73 19.19
N GLN A 286 -21.45 -24.96 19.14
CA GLN A 286 -20.82 -26.26 18.90
C GLN A 286 -20.01 -26.68 20.12
N GLN A 287 -20.13 -27.97 20.47
CA GLN A 287 -19.37 -28.57 21.56
C GLN A 287 -17.88 -28.63 21.20
N ARG A 288 -17.04 -28.30 22.18
CA ARG A 288 -15.60 -28.08 22.06
C ARG A 288 -14.84 -28.87 23.12
N GLY A 289 -14.76 -30.20 22.97
CA GLY A 289 -14.29 -31.07 24.05
C GLY A 289 -15.22 -30.98 25.26
N LYS A 290 -14.77 -30.37 26.36
CA LYS A 290 -15.61 -30.07 27.55
C LYS A 290 -16.22 -28.66 27.55
N PHE A 291 -15.90 -27.83 26.57
CA PHE A 291 -16.34 -26.44 26.45
C PHE A 291 -17.45 -26.29 25.40
N MET A 292 -18.04 -25.10 25.31
CA MET A 292 -19.01 -24.71 24.28
C MET A 292 -18.53 -23.38 23.67
N ASN A 293 -18.62 -23.18 22.34
CA ASN A 293 -18.43 -21.83 21.77
C ASN A 293 -19.72 -21.01 21.84
N ASN A 294 -19.62 -19.73 21.53
CA ASN A 294 -20.75 -18.80 21.54
C ASN A 294 -21.17 -18.40 20.11
N THR A 295 -21.14 -19.35 19.17
CA THR A 295 -21.63 -19.13 17.81
C THR A 295 -23.12 -18.78 17.84
N THR A 296 -23.49 -17.67 17.19
CA THR A 296 -24.87 -17.18 17.13
C THR A 296 -25.44 -17.16 15.71
N GLY A 297 -24.59 -17.22 14.68
CA GLY A 297 -25.03 -17.13 13.31
C GLY A 297 -23.96 -17.53 12.29
N THR A 298 -24.27 -17.27 11.03
CA THR A 298 -23.50 -17.66 9.85
C THR A 298 -22.80 -16.49 9.17
N SER A 299 -23.07 -15.25 9.62
CA SER A 299 -22.78 -14.05 8.85
C SER A 299 -21.31 -13.68 8.83
N SER A 300 -20.62 -13.67 9.98
CA SER A 300 -19.24 -13.13 10.07
C SER A 300 -18.29 -13.82 9.08
N THR A 301 -18.25 -15.15 9.06
CA THR A 301 -17.40 -15.92 8.15
C THR A 301 -17.89 -15.86 6.69
N ALA A 302 -19.19 -16.06 6.44
CA ALA A 302 -19.72 -16.15 5.07
C ALA A 302 -19.72 -14.81 4.31
N ALA A 303 -19.81 -13.69 5.04
CA ALA A 303 -19.71 -12.36 4.47
C ALA A 303 -18.26 -12.01 4.06
N LYS A 304 -17.25 -12.44 4.82
CA LYS A 304 -15.83 -12.36 4.40
C LYS A 304 -15.55 -13.14 3.11
N PHE A 305 -16.18 -14.31 2.94
CA PHE A 305 -16.09 -15.06 1.67
C PHE A 305 -16.70 -14.27 0.51
N THR A 306 -17.83 -13.62 0.76
CA THR A 306 -18.54 -12.81 -0.25
C THR A 306 -17.63 -11.70 -0.78
N SER A 307 -17.01 -10.93 0.11
CA SER A 307 -16.16 -9.81 -0.27
C SER A 307 -14.87 -10.26 -0.99
N ALA A 308 -14.19 -11.29 -0.48
CA ALA A 308 -13.01 -11.86 -1.11
C ALA A 308 -13.31 -12.39 -2.53
N PHE A 309 -14.40 -13.16 -2.70
CA PHE A 309 -14.81 -13.66 -4.01
C PHE A 309 -15.25 -12.56 -4.98
N ASN A 310 -15.98 -11.54 -4.52
CA ASN A 310 -16.37 -10.42 -5.37
C ASN A 310 -15.14 -9.63 -5.86
N LEU A 311 -14.18 -9.32 -4.96
CA LEU A 311 -12.96 -8.62 -5.35
C LEU A 311 -12.08 -9.48 -6.29
N GLY A 312 -11.90 -10.75 -5.96
CA GLY A 312 -11.20 -11.70 -6.82
C GLY A 312 -11.84 -11.81 -8.21
N SER A 313 -13.17 -11.89 -8.28
CA SER A 313 -13.89 -11.90 -9.56
C SER A 313 -13.57 -10.69 -10.43
N VAL A 314 -13.38 -9.50 -9.85
CA VAL A 314 -13.05 -8.29 -10.61
C VAL A 314 -11.61 -8.35 -11.10
N LEU A 315 -10.66 -8.70 -10.24
CA LEU A 315 -9.23 -8.71 -10.56
C LEU A 315 -8.85 -9.80 -11.58
N PHE A 316 -9.52 -10.95 -11.53
CA PHE A 316 -9.28 -12.05 -12.48
C PHE A 316 -10.10 -11.94 -13.77
N LYS A 317 -11.07 -11.03 -13.89
CA LYS A 317 -11.97 -10.93 -15.07
C LYS A 317 -11.23 -10.83 -16.41
N GLY A 318 -10.14 -10.06 -16.45
CA GLY A 318 -9.31 -9.85 -17.64
C GLY A 318 -8.21 -10.90 -17.85
N ARG A 319 -7.99 -11.80 -16.88
CA ARG A 319 -6.91 -12.79 -16.86
C ARG A 319 -7.44 -14.21 -17.03
N ASP A 320 -8.45 -14.56 -16.25
CA ASP A 320 -9.17 -15.83 -16.31
C ASP A 320 -10.67 -15.58 -16.11
N ARG A 321 -11.40 -15.54 -17.23
CA ARG A 321 -12.84 -15.26 -17.24
C ARG A 321 -13.66 -16.38 -16.58
N ALA A 322 -13.26 -17.64 -16.71
CA ALA A 322 -14.00 -18.78 -16.17
C ALA A 322 -13.86 -18.84 -14.65
N TYR A 323 -12.65 -18.61 -14.16
CA TYR A 323 -12.38 -18.49 -12.73
C TYR A 323 -13.13 -17.30 -12.14
N ALA A 324 -13.06 -16.12 -12.76
CA ALA A 324 -13.82 -14.94 -12.33
C ALA A 324 -15.33 -15.19 -12.25
N GLN A 325 -15.91 -15.88 -13.23
CA GLN A 325 -17.34 -16.27 -13.19
C GLN A 325 -17.66 -17.24 -12.04
N THR A 326 -16.75 -18.18 -11.75
CA THR A 326 -16.88 -19.08 -10.61
C THR A 326 -16.87 -18.30 -9.30
N LEU A 327 -15.92 -17.38 -9.11
CA LEU A 327 -15.86 -16.50 -7.95
C LEU A 327 -17.13 -15.66 -7.81
N ALA A 328 -17.61 -15.01 -8.88
CA ALA A 328 -18.84 -14.22 -8.84
C ALA A 328 -20.07 -15.05 -8.44
N LYS A 329 -20.16 -16.32 -8.89
CA LYS A 329 -21.23 -17.24 -8.48
C LYS A 329 -21.10 -17.62 -7.00
N LYS A 330 -19.88 -17.90 -6.55
CA LYS A 330 -19.58 -18.29 -5.16
C LYS A 330 -19.79 -17.15 -4.18
N ALA A 331 -19.48 -15.91 -4.58
CA ALA A 331 -19.81 -14.72 -3.80
C ALA A 331 -21.32 -14.62 -3.53
N LYS A 332 -22.16 -14.86 -4.55
CA LYS A 332 -23.61 -14.85 -4.39
C LYS A 332 -24.10 -15.94 -3.45
N THR A 333 -23.55 -17.16 -3.55
CA THR A 333 -23.97 -18.27 -2.67
C THR A 333 -23.45 -18.09 -1.25
N ALA A 334 -22.24 -17.56 -1.06
CA ALA A 334 -21.71 -17.20 0.24
C ALA A 334 -22.56 -16.11 0.92
N TYR A 335 -22.98 -15.08 0.16
CA TYR A 335 -23.84 -14.04 0.70
C TYR A 335 -25.22 -14.58 1.10
N ILE A 336 -25.82 -15.46 0.29
CA ILE A 336 -27.07 -16.15 0.67
C ILE A 336 -26.86 -17.00 1.93
N PHE A 337 -25.71 -17.66 2.07
CA PHE A 337 -25.36 -18.41 3.28
C PHE A 337 -25.23 -17.48 4.50
N ALA A 338 -24.60 -16.32 4.35
CA ALA A 338 -24.44 -15.32 5.40
C ALA A 338 -25.78 -14.84 5.97
N LEU A 339 -26.81 -14.76 5.12
CA LEU A 339 -28.16 -14.34 5.48
C LEU A 339 -29.02 -15.43 6.14
N GLN A 340 -28.55 -16.69 6.23
CA GLN A 340 -29.35 -17.77 6.81
C GLN A 340 -29.64 -17.52 8.29
N LYS A 341 -28.64 -17.05 9.04
CA LYS A 341 -28.80 -16.67 10.44
C LYS A 341 -27.85 -15.53 10.80
N PRO A 342 -28.34 -14.29 10.97
CA PRO A 342 -27.55 -13.16 11.45
C PRO A 342 -26.80 -13.49 12.73
N GLY A 343 -25.48 -13.27 12.75
CA GLY A 343 -24.64 -13.53 13.92
C GLY A 343 -23.23 -14.02 13.56
N VAL A 344 -22.46 -14.35 14.59
CA VAL A 344 -21.04 -14.73 14.50
C VAL A 344 -20.84 -16.23 14.49
N THR A 345 -19.77 -16.68 13.84
CA THR A 345 -19.28 -18.06 13.91
C THR A 345 -17.91 -18.11 14.62
N GLN A 346 -17.88 -18.62 15.85
CA GLN A 346 -16.65 -18.79 16.62
C GLN A 346 -15.95 -20.11 16.29
N THR A 347 -14.64 -20.16 16.50
CA THR A 347 -13.86 -21.38 16.28
C THR A 347 -14.11 -22.43 17.35
N ALA A 348 -13.62 -23.64 17.07
CA ALA A 348 -13.67 -24.80 17.93
C ALA A 348 -12.28 -25.17 18.47
N SER A 349 -12.24 -25.57 19.74
CA SER A 349 -11.09 -26.13 20.43
C SER A 349 -11.55 -27.40 21.15
N VAL A 350 -10.64 -28.28 21.56
CA VAL A 350 -10.95 -29.54 22.24
C VAL A 350 -10.22 -29.62 23.57
N LYS A 351 -8.98 -29.12 23.66
CA LYS A 351 -8.10 -29.27 24.82
C LYS A 351 -8.07 -28.03 25.73
N SER A 352 -8.06 -26.85 25.13
CA SER A 352 -7.84 -25.56 25.76
C SER A 352 -9.10 -24.67 25.66
N PRO A 353 -9.21 -23.64 26.54
CA PRO A 353 -10.33 -22.71 26.47
C PRO A 353 -10.20 -21.68 25.32
N TYR A 354 -9.02 -21.53 24.72
CA TYR A 354 -8.71 -20.51 23.73
C TYR A 354 -9.38 -20.79 22.38
N ILE A 355 -10.00 -19.76 21.80
CA ILE A 355 -10.64 -19.76 20.47
C ILE A 355 -10.58 -18.35 19.88
N TYR A 356 -10.92 -18.23 18.60
CA TYR A 356 -11.31 -16.96 18.00
C TYR A 356 -12.74 -16.66 18.38
N ALA A 357 -12.85 -15.74 19.34
CA ALA A 357 -14.08 -15.41 20.04
C ALA A 357 -14.79 -14.21 19.39
N GLU A 358 -14.75 -14.11 18.06
CA GLU A 358 -15.39 -13.05 17.28
C GLU A 358 -16.82 -12.79 17.80
N ASP A 359 -17.15 -11.51 18.05
CA ASP A 359 -18.46 -11.07 18.55
C ASP A 359 -19.15 -10.06 17.63
N ASN A 360 -18.52 -9.75 16.50
CA ASN A 360 -19.02 -8.85 15.47
C ASN A 360 -19.20 -9.55 14.12
N TRP A 361 -20.21 -9.10 13.37
CA TRP A 361 -20.52 -9.59 12.02
C TRP A 361 -21.06 -8.50 11.10
N VAL A 362 -21.32 -7.29 11.62
CA VAL A 362 -22.01 -6.25 10.85
C VAL A 362 -21.06 -5.54 9.89
N ASP A 363 -19.80 -5.33 10.27
CA ASP A 363 -18.70 -4.93 9.39
C ASP A 363 -18.48 -5.88 8.21
N ASP A 364 -18.55 -7.19 8.46
CA ASP A 364 -18.41 -8.17 7.39
C ASP A 364 -19.55 -8.06 6.38
N MET A 365 -20.78 -7.92 6.88
CA MET A 365 -21.95 -7.71 6.04
C MET A 365 -21.90 -6.35 5.32
N GLU A 366 -21.39 -5.30 5.98
CA GLU A 366 -21.14 -4.01 5.38
C GLU A 366 -20.21 -4.14 4.16
N LEU A 367 -19.07 -4.82 4.34
CA LEU A 367 -18.12 -5.07 3.27
C LEU A 367 -18.72 -5.95 2.16
N ALA A 368 -19.45 -7.01 2.53
CA ALA A 368 -20.12 -7.90 1.58
C ALA A 368 -21.13 -7.13 0.70
N GLU A 369 -21.96 -6.28 1.29
CA GLU A 369 -22.91 -5.44 0.54
C GLU A 369 -22.20 -4.50 -0.43
N THR A 370 -21.16 -3.84 0.05
CA THR A 370 -20.36 -2.88 -0.71
C THR A 370 -19.63 -3.54 -1.87
N SER A 371 -19.17 -4.78 -1.68
CA SER A 371 -18.41 -5.53 -2.68
C SER A 371 -19.21 -5.87 -3.95
N PHE A 372 -20.54 -5.88 -3.89
CA PHE A 372 -21.39 -6.08 -5.09
C PHE A 372 -21.31 -4.92 -6.10
N ASN A 373 -20.77 -3.78 -5.70
CA ASN A 373 -20.49 -2.64 -6.57
C ASN A 373 -19.10 -2.66 -7.21
N PHE A 374 -18.22 -3.58 -6.80
CA PHE A 374 -16.88 -3.65 -7.37
C PHE A 374 -16.95 -3.91 -8.89
N GLY A 375 -16.17 -3.13 -9.64
CA GLY A 375 -16.09 -3.25 -11.11
C GLY A 375 -17.34 -2.77 -11.87
N ARG A 376 -18.32 -2.13 -11.21
CA ARG A 376 -19.44 -1.48 -11.89
C ARG A 376 -19.08 -0.06 -12.34
N GLU A 377 -19.55 0.33 -13.52
CA GLU A 377 -19.41 1.72 -14.01
C GLU A 377 -20.26 2.71 -13.19
N LYS A 378 -21.42 2.25 -12.68
CA LYS A 378 -22.31 3.01 -11.81
C LYS A 378 -22.65 2.18 -10.58
N ALA A 379 -22.43 2.76 -9.40
CA ALA A 379 -22.72 2.10 -8.14
C ALA A 379 -24.24 1.90 -7.96
N ASP A 380 -24.63 0.72 -7.47
CA ASP A 380 -25.99 0.43 -7.03
C ASP A 380 -26.22 1.12 -5.69
N GLN A 381 -27.02 2.19 -5.72
CA GLN A 381 -27.34 2.99 -4.55
C GLN A 381 -28.12 2.21 -3.48
N LYS A 382 -28.84 1.14 -3.86
CA LYS A 382 -29.49 0.27 -2.87
C LYS A 382 -28.46 -0.51 -2.05
N LYS A 383 -27.38 -0.97 -2.68
CA LYS A 383 -26.27 -1.65 -2.00
C LYS A 383 -25.52 -0.70 -1.07
N ILE A 384 -25.23 0.51 -1.51
CA ILE A 384 -24.62 1.55 -0.64
C ILE A 384 -25.51 1.82 0.57
N LYS A 385 -26.83 2.00 0.37
CA LYS A 385 -27.77 2.25 1.48
C LYS A 385 -27.84 1.09 2.47
N LEU A 386 -27.82 -0.16 1.99
CA LEU A 386 -27.78 -1.35 2.86
C LEU A 386 -26.47 -1.43 3.64
N ALA A 387 -25.34 -1.22 2.97
CA ALA A 387 -24.03 -1.20 3.63
C ALA A 387 -23.96 -0.11 4.71
N LEU A 388 -24.46 1.10 4.44
CA LEU A 388 -24.59 2.17 5.44
C LEU A 388 -25.48 1.81 6.64
N ASN A 389 -26.46 0.91 6.48
CA ASN A 389 -27.25 0.44 7.62
C ASN A 389 -26.44 -0.49 8.54
N TYR A 390 -25.54 -1.30 7.98
CA TYR A 390 -24.58 -2.08 8.77
C TYR A 390 -23.53 -1.17 9.41
N ALA A 391 -23.00 -0.20 8.67
CA ALA A 391 -22.06 0.80 9.18
C ALA A 391 -22.58 1.55 10.42
N ARG A 392 -23.89 1.85 10.48
CA ARG A 392 -24.51 2.51 11.63
C ARG A 392 -24.59 1.64 12.89
N GLN A 393 -24.50 0.31 12.76
CA GLN A 393 -24.52 -0.62 13.89
C GLN A 393 -23.15 -0.75 14.54
N GLU A 394 -22.07 -0.52 13.79
CA GLU A 394 -20.70 -0.41 14.29
C GLU A 394 -20.06 0.85 13.71
N SER A 395 -20.39 2.00 14.31
CA SER A 395 -19.80 3.29 13.92
C SER A 395 -18.31 3.39 14.24
N THR A 396 -17.79 2.53 15.11
CA THR A 396 -16.37 2.48 15.46
C THR A 396 -16.03 1.07 15.89
N THR A 397 -14.91 0.54 15.42
CA THR A 397 -14.45 -0.78 15.84
C THR A 397 -14.21 -0.83 17.36
N PRO A 398 -14.84 -1.75 18.10
CA PRO A 398 -14.96 -1.64 19.56
C PRO A 398 -13.64 -1.58 20.33
N TRP A 399 -12.60 -2.27 19.86
CA TRP A 399 -11.28 -2.26 20.53
C TRP A 399 -10.63 -0.87 20.55
N LEU A 400 -11.01 0.04 19.65
CA LEU A 400 -10.53 1.43 19.65
C LEU A 400 -10.96 2.20 20.90
N GLN A 401 -11.97 1.72 21.63
CA GLN A 401 -12.51 2.33 22.84
C GLN A 401 -12.20 1.55 24.12
N LYS A 402 -11.69 0.32 24.01
CA LYS A 402 -11.51 -0.62 25.13
C LYS A 402 -10.04 -0.93 25.33
N ASP A 403 -9.71 -1.41 26.53
CA ASP A 403 -8.38 -1.85 26.94
C ASP A 403 -8.27 -3.38 27.09
N THR A 404 -9.39 -4.09 26.95
CA THR A 404 -9.49 -5.54 27.13
C THR A 404 -10.33 -6.17 26.01
N ALA A 405 -9.97 -7.40 25.64
CA ALA A 405 -10.72 -8.22 24.71
C ALA A 405 -10.43 -9.70 24.95
N ALA A 406 -11.37 -10.58 24.59
CA ALA A 406 -11.06 -11.97 24.34
C ALA A 406 -10.25 -12.11 23.04
N HIS A 407 -9.57 -13.25 22.87
CA HIS A 407 -8.76 -13.53 21.68
C HIS A 407 -9.62 -13.44 20.41
N TYR A 408 -9.22 -12.58 19.46
CA TYR A 408 -9.95 -12.27 18.21
C TYR A 408 -11.39 -11.77 18.39
N GLN A 409 -11.76 -11.25 19.56
CA GLN A 409 -13.14 -10.79 19.83
C GLN A 409 -13.64 -9.76 18.81
N TYR A 410 -12.80 -8.78 18.46
CA TYR A 410 -13.14 -7.67 17.56
C TYR A 410 -12.48 -7.81 16.18
N TYR A 411 -12.28 -9.04 15.73
CA TYR A 411 -11.80 -9.33 14.38
C TYR A 411 -12.79 -8.82 13.33
N PRO A 412 -12.35 -8.30 12.15
CA PRO A 412 -11.01 -8.28 11.54
C PRO A 412 -10.11 -7.11 11.97
N PHE A 413 -10.33 -6.53 13.16
CA PHE A 413 -9.58 -5.42 13.75
C PHE A 413 -9.62 -4.08 13.00
N ILE A 414 -10.17 -4.05 11.79
CA ILE A 414 -10.46 -2.85 11.02
C ILE A 414 -11.78 -3.04 10.25
N ASN A 415 -12.70 -2.08 10.33
CA ASN A 415 -13.88 -2.11 9.48
C ASN A 415 -13.50 -1.69 8.05
N LEU A 416 -13.31 -2.68 7.18
CA LEU A 416 -13.00 -2.52 5.75
C LEU A 416 -14.18 -1.95 4.94
N GLY A 417 -15.41 -2.20 5.39
CA GLY A 417 -16.64 -1.73 4.77
C GLY A 417 -16.69 -0.20 4.70
N HIS A 418 -16.29 0.47 5.79
CA HIS A 418 -16.27 1.93 5.86
C HIS A 418 -15.43 2.56 4.73
N TYR A 419 -14.23 2.03 4.48
CA TYR A 419 -13.35 2.49 3.42
C TYR A 419 -13.96 2.30 2.04
N GLU A 420 -14.51 1.12 1.77
CA GLU A 420 -15.07 0.78 0.46
C GLU A 420 -16.34 1.57 0.15
N ILE A 421 -17.20 1.86 1.14
CA ILE A 421 -18.37 2.72 0.95
C ILE A 421 -17.93 4.14 0.64
N ALA A 422 -17.01 4.69 1.44
CA ALA A 422 -16.53 6.06 1.27
C ALA A 422 -15.92 6.28 -0.12
N ARG A 423 -15.22 5.29 -0.68
CA ARG A 423 -14.70 5.35 -2.06
C ARG A 423 -15.77 5.39 -3.14
N GLN A 424 -16.94 4.80 -2.88
CA GLN A 424 -18.05 4.76 -3.85
C GLN A 424 -18.90 6.04 -3.83
N ASP A 425 -18.93 6.74 -2.69
CA ASP A 425 -19.55 8.07 -2.58
C ASP A 425 -18.81 8.97 -1.58
N LEU A 426 -17.81 9.70 -2.08
CA LEU A 426 -17.02 10.65 -1.28
C LEU A 426 -17.84 11.84 -0.74
N LYS A 427 -19.07 12.07 -1.23
CA LYS A 427 -19.93 13.16 -0.74
C LYS A 427 -20.57 12.79 0.59
N ASP A 428 -20.91 11.51 0.79
CA ASP A 428 -21.37 11.01 2.08
C ASP A 428 -20.17 10.81 3.01
N ARG A 429 -20.06 11.70 4.01
CA ARG A 429 -18.97 11.67 4.98
C ARG A 429 -19.20 10.71 6.15
N THR A 430 -20.30 9.97 6.19
CA THR A 430 -20.69 9.13 7.34
C THR A 430 -19.58 8.15 7.75
N ALA A 431 -19.12 7.30 6.82
CA ALA A 431 -18.05 6.32 7.11
C ALA A 431 -16.69 6.98 7.39
N ILE A 432 -16.39 8.13 6.76
CA ILE A 432 -15.17 8.90 7.03
C ILE A 432 -15.20 9.44 8.47
N ASN A 433 -16.37 9.91 8.94
CA ASN A 433 -16.54 10.42 10.31
C ASN A 433 -16.42 9.30 11.35
N TYR A 434 -16.87 8.08 11.03
CA TYR A 434 -16.69 6.89 11.85
C TYR A 434 -15.22 6.54 12.06
N TYR A 435 -14.41 6.56 11.00
CA TYR A 435 -12.96 6.45 11.15
C TYR A 435 -12.37 7.57 11.99
N GLN A 436 -12.78 8.82 11.77
CA GLN A 436 -12.31 9.94 12.57
C GLN A 436 -12.60 9.75 14.06
N GLU A 437 -13.80 9.29 14.41
CA GLU A 437 -14.19 9.07 15.79
C GLU A 437 -13.34 7.97 16.43
N GLY A 438 -13.17 6.82 15.76
CA GLY A 438 -12.27 5.77 16.24
C GLY A 438 -10.84 6.24 16.45
N ILE A 439 -10.31 7.05 15.52
CA ILE A 439 -8.96 7.63 15.61
C ILE A 439 -8.86 8.60 16.80
N LYS A 440 -9.88 9.43 17.05
CA LYS A 440 -9.93 10.34 18.22
C LYS A 440 -9.82 9.58 19.53
N GLN A 441 -10.48 8.42 19.64
CA GLN A 441 -10.45 7.60 20.87
C GLN A 441 -9.03 7.11 21.17
N VAL A 442 -8.32 6.59 20.16
CA VAL A 442 -6.91 6.19 20.29
C VAL A 442 -6.03 7.41 20.56
N TRP A 443 -6.24 8.53 19.85
CA TRP A 443 -5.47 9.75 20.04
C TRP A 443 -5.58 10.31 21.46
N ASN A 444 -6.77 10.25 22.07
CA ASN A 444 -6.99 10.71 23.43
C ASN A 444 -6.12 9.96 24.46
N ARG A 445 -5.80 8.69 24.21
CA ARG A 445 -4.87 7.90 25.03
C ARG A 445 -3.41 8.13 24.63
N ALA A 446 -3.14 8.25 23.33
CA ALA A 446 -1.80 8.37 22.77
C ALA A 446 -1.10 9.72 23.05
N LYS A 447 -1.85 10.83 23.01
CA LYS A 447 -1.28 12.19 22.97
C LYS A 447 -0.42 12.60 24.16
N ASN A 448 -0.47 11.82 25.25
CA ASN A 448 0.21 12.09 26.50
C ASN A 448 1.50 11.26 26.71
N ASN A 449 1.91 10.43 25.75
CA ASN A 449 3.19 9.68 25.82
C ASN A 449 4.05 9.89 24.56
N ALA A 450 5.37 9.78 24.69
CA ALA A 450 6.30 10.09 23.61
C ALA A 450 6.19 9.14 22.41
N PHE A 451 5.71 7.92 22.58
CA PHE A 451 5.53 6.96 21.48
C PHE A 451 4.21 7.18 20.73
N TYR A 452 3.33 8.08 21.20
CA TYR A 452 1.95 8.17 20.73
C TYR A 452 1.23 6.83 20.70
N ARG A 453 1.50 6.00 21.72
CA ARG A 453 0.90 4.69 21.86
C ARG A 453 -0.46 4.80 22.56
N GLY A 454 -1.53 4.48 21.84
CA GLY A 454 -2.90 4.44 22.37
C GLY A 454 -3.67 3.15 22.04
N VAL A 455 -3.09 2.29 21.19
CA VAL A 455 -3.59 0.94 20.92
C VAL A 455 -3.27 0.04 22.14
N PRO A 456 -4.22 -0.77 22.61
CA PRO A 456 -4.03 -1.58 23.82
C PRO A 456 -2.99 -2.69 23.63
N PHE A 457 -2.39 -3.13 24.74
CA PHE A 457 -1.44 -4.25 24.77
C PHE A 457 -2.16 -5.57 25.10
N ILE A 458 -3.09 -5.97 24.23
CA ILE A 458 -3.71 -7.30 24.30
C ILE A 458 -3.04 -8.25 23.30
N TRP A 459 -3.32 -9.55 23.38
CA TRP A 459 -2.80 -10.53 22.41
C TRP A 459 -3.12 -10.07 20.98
N CYS A 460 -2.13 -10.12 20.08
CA CYS A 460 -2.13 -9.56 18.72
C CYS A 460 -2.08 -8.01 18.68
N SER A 461 -1.45 -7.35 19.65
CA SER A 461 -1.39 -5.87 19.71
C SER A 461 -0.73 -5.24 18.48
N ASN A 462 0.17 -5.95 17.79
CA ASN A 462 0.74 -5.50 16.53
C ASN A 462 -0.26 -5.59 15.37
N ASN A 463 -1.14 -6.59 15.32
CA ASN A 463 -2.22 -6.68 14.32
C ASN A 463 -3.18 -5.48 14.46
N LEU A 464 -3.48 -5.09 15.71
CA LEU A 464 -4.23 -3.85 15.99
C LEU A 464 -3.47 -2.60 15.55
N THR A 465 -2.15 -2.59 15.71
CA THR A 465 -1.28 -1.46 15.33
C THR A 465 -1.25 -1.27 13.82
N VAL A 466 -1.11 -2.36 13.07
CA VAL A 466 -1.20 -2.37 11.60
C VAL A 466 -2.56 -1.85 11.16
N SER A 467 -3.64 -2.43 11.70
CA SER A 467 -5.03 -2.02 11.43
C SER A 467 -5.25 -0.53 11.69
N PHE A 468 -4.74 -0.02 12.81
CA PHE A 468 -4.87 1.39 13.16
C PHE A 468 -4.13 2.33 12.21
N ALA A 469 -2.90 1.96 11.82
CA ALA A 469 -2.11 2.73 10.87
C ALA A 469 -2.80 2.80 9.50
N ILE A 470 -3.38 1.68 9.03
CA ILE A 470 -4.19 1.63 7.81
C ILE A 470 -5.41 2.54 7.93
N GLN A 471 -6.15 2.48 9.05
CA GLN A 471 -7.31 3.33 9.28
C GLN A 471 -6.96 4.83 9.26
N CYS A 472 -5.84 5.23 9.88
CA CYS A 472 -5.37 6.62 9.84
C CYS A 472 -5.00 7.05 8.41
N HIS A 473 -4.30 6.18 7.67
CA HIS A 473 -3.92 6.41 6.28
C HIS A 473 -5.15 6.60 5.38
N TRP A 474 -6.17 5.74 5.52
CA TRP A 474 -7.42 5.84 4.79
C TRP A 474 -8.21 7.07 5.14
N TYR A 475 -8.30 7.42 6.42
CA TYR A 475 -8.94 8.66 6.84
C TYR A 475 -8.29 9.87 6.16
N ALA A 476 -6.96 9.99 6.18
CA ALA A 476 -6.25 11.09 5.54
C ALA A 476 -6.47 11.11 4.01
N THR A 477 -6.47 9.95 3.37
CA THR A 477 -6.67 9.81 1.92
C THR A 477 -8.09 10.18 1.48
N LEU A 478 -9.11 9.72 2.22
CA LEU A 478 -10.52 9.96 1.89
C LEU A 478 -11.00 11.37 2.25
N SER A 479 -10.51 11.92 3.35
CA SER A 479 -10.94 13.22 3.86
C SER A 479 -10.08 14.38 3.34
N GLY A 480 -8.80 14.13 3.05
CA GLY A 480 -7.78 15.17 2.86
C GLY A 480 -7.25 15.77 4.17
N ASP A 481 -7.79 15.37 5.32
CA ASP A 481 -7.40 15.83 6.65
C ASP A 481 -6.17 15.05 7.16
N LYS A 482 -5.07 15.77 7.37
CA LYS A 482 -3.78 15.22 7.83
C LYS A 482 -3.56 15.35 9.34
N THR A 483 -4.59 15.74 10.11
CA THR A 483 -4.51 15.95 11.58
C THR A 483 -3.87 14.76 12.32
N TYR A 484 -4.08 13.53 11.83
CA TYR A 484 -3.58 12.31 12.46
C TYR A 484 -2.38 11.67 11.77
N SER A 485 -1.74 12.33 10.79
CA SER A 485 -0.62 11.73 10.05
C SER A 485 0.62 11.48 10.92
N GLU A 486 0.87 12.28 11.98
CA GLU A 486 1.97 11.98 12.92
C GLU A 486 1.65 10.77 13.80
N LEU A 487 0.37 10.57 14.14
CA LEU A 487 -0.10 9.40 14.88
C LEU A 487 -0.03 8.13 14.01
N GLU A 488 -0.43 8.21 12.73
CA GLU A 488 -0.21 7.15 11.73
C GLU A 488 1.27 6.76 11.68
N GLN A 489 2.15 7.74 11.47
CA GLN A 489 3.58 7.50 11.35
C GLN A 489 4.17 6.90 12.64
N ALA A 490 3.72 7.33 13.82
CA ALA A 490 4.18 6.76 15.09
C ALA A 490 3.79 5.27 15.26
N ASN A 491 2.61 4.87 14.79
CA ASN A 491 2.19 3.46 14.82
C ASN A 491 2.92 2.63 13.75
N PHE A 492 3.25 3.21 12.60
CA PHE A 492 4.13 2.57 11.63
C PHE A 492 5.55 2.41 12.18
N ASP A 493 6.13 3.47 12.74
CA ASP A 493 7.47 3.45 13.32
C ASP A 493 7.59 2.48 14.50
N TRP A 494 6.51 2.30 15.27
CA TRP A 494 6.43 1.30 16.35
C TRP A 494 6.75 -0.12 15.87
N LEU A 495 6.22 -0.49 14.71
CA LEU A 495 6.42 -1.83 14.12
C LEU A 495 7.87 -2.06 13.67
N PHE A 496 8.67 -1.00 13.53
CA PHE A 496 10.03 -1.06 12.98
C PHE A 496 11.07 -0.44 13.92
N GLY A 497 10.89 -0.54 15.24
CA GLY A 497 11.93 -0.18 16.23
C GLY A 497 11.76 1.14 16.96
N CYS A 498 10.76 1.96 16.63
CA CYS A 498 10.42 3.14 17.44
C CYS A 498 9.45 2.75 18.58
N ASN A 499 9.90 1.82 19.41
CA ASN A 499 9.18 1.28 20.57
C ASN A 499 10.15 1.14 21.77
N PRO A 500 9.67 0.80 22.98
CA PRO A 500 10.52 0.74 24.17
C PRO A 500 11.75 -0.18 24.06
N TRP A 501 11.59 -1.30 23.36
CA TRP A 501 12.62 -2.32 23.16
C TRP A 501 13.66 -1.93 22.11
N GLY A 502 13.24 -1.16 21.10
CA GLY A 502 14.10 -0.73 20.00
C GLY A 502 14.29 -1.76 18.89
N THR A 503 13.42 -2.77 18.88
CA THR A 503 13.44 -3.88 17.93
C THR A 503 12.30 -3.76 16.93
N SER A 504 12.52 -4.22 15.70
CA SER A 504 11.44 -4.42 14.75
C SER A 504 10.48 -5.50 15.26
N MET A 505 9.24 -5.44 14.84
CA MET A 505 8.21 -6.44 15.14
C MET A 505 8.04 -7.43 13.97
N VAL A 506 8.94 -7.40 13.00
CA VAL A 506 8.89 -8.21 11.79
C VAL A 506 10.21 -8.96 11.62
N TYR A 507 10.14 -10.29 11.60
CA TYR A 507 11.34 -11.13 11.50
C TYR A 507 12.15 -10.81 10.24
N GLY A 508 13.41 -10.43 10.43
CA GLY A 508 14.37 -10.14 9.36
C GLY A 508 14.15 -8.82 8.61
N LEU A 509 13.21 -7.96 9.05
CA LEU A 509 12.91 -6.69 8.39
C LEU A 509 13.11 -5.48 9.33
N PRO A 510 14.12 -4.62 9.10
CA PRO A 510 15.19 -4.75 8.12
C PRO A 510 16.28 -5.72 8.55
N GLN A 511 16.98 -6.30 7.57
CA GLN A 511 18.10 -7.23 7.79
C GLN A 511 19.28 -6.63 8.60
N TRP A 512 19.45 -5.31 8.59
CA TRP A 512 20.53 -4.62 9.32
C TRP A 512 20.12 -4.16 10.73
N GLY A 513 18.86 -4.36 11.13
CA GLY A 513 18.31 -3.92 12.40
C GLY A 513 18.21 -5.05 13.43
N ASP A 514 17.81 -4.69 14.64
CA ASP A 514 17.30 -5.64 15.63
C ASP A 514 15.88 -6.07 15.21
N THR A 515 15.65 -7.38 15.15
CA THR A 515 14.39 -8.01 14.72
C THR A 515 14.22 -9.32 15.50
N PRO A 516 13.02 -9.91 15.57
CA PRO A 516 12.82 -11.20 16.25
C PRO A 516 13.82 -12.25 15.74
N ALA A 517 14.39 -13.02 16.66
CA ALA A 517 15.41 -14.04 16.41
C ALA A 517 14.96 -15.43 16.87
N ASP A 518 14.17 -15.52 17.95
CA ASP A 518 13.61 -16.76 18.48
C ASP A 518 12.07 -16.72 18.61
N PRO A 519 11.35 -16.51 17.48
CA PRO A 519 9.88 -16.52 17.46
C PRO A 519 9.31 -17.87 17.89
N HIS A 520 8.10 -17.86 18.47
CA HIS A 520 7.33 -19.06 18.80
C HIS A 520 6.94 -19.79 17.50
N SER A 521 7.88 -20.55 16.92
CA SER A 521 7.68 -21.26 15.65
C SER A 521 8.48 -22.55 15.59
N ALA A 522 7.87 -23.62 15.10
CA ALA A 522 8.56 -24.88 14.87
C ALA A 522 9.67 -24.75 13.81
N PHE A 523 9.54 -23.82 12.86
CA PHE A 523 10.54 -23.57 11.82
C PHE A 523 11.86 -23.08 12.41
N THR A 524 11.81 -22.05 13.24
CA THR A 524 12.98 -21.52 13.94
C THR A 524 13.47 -22.51 14.99
N HIS A 525 12.60 -22.93 15.90
CA HIS A 525 13.00 -23.73 17.06
C HIS A 525 13.58 -25.12 16.71
N LEU A 526 13.01 -25.82 15.72
CA LEU A 526 13.43 -27.20 15.39
C LEU A 526 14.48 -27.28 14.29
N LYS A 527 14.58 -26.26 13.43
CA LYS A 527 15.39 -26.32 12.20
C LYS A 527 16.25 -25.09 11.92
N ASN A 528 16.14 -24.02 12.72
CA ASN A 528 16.74 -22.72 12.43
C ASN A 528 16.35 -22.18 11.05
N TYR A 529 15.14 -22.50 10.60
CA TYR A 529 14.59 -21.98 9.37
C TYR A 529 14.07 -20.57 9.60
N PRO A 530 14.56 -19.54 8.87
CA PRO A 530 14.08 -18.18 9.03
C PRO A 530 12.59 -18.07 8.65
N ILE A 531 11.87 -17.22 9.36
CA ILE A 531 10.45 -16.90 9.11
C ILE A 531 10.29 -15.50 8.50
N ASN A 532 11.13 -15.20 7.51
CA ASN A 532 11.27 -13.87 6.88
C ASN A 532 9.93 -13.19 6.61
N GLY A 533 9.74 -12.01 7.21
CA GLY A 533 8.58 -11.17 6.98
C GLY A 533 7.38 -11.48 7.87
N GLY A 534 7.46 -12.48 8.74
CA GLY A 534 6.42 -12.76 9.73
C GLY A 534 6.30 -11.63 10.76
N LEU A 535 5.11 -11.06 10.88
CA LEU A 535 4.75 -10.10 11.93
C LEU A 535 4.45 -10.85 13.23
N VAL A 536 5.21 -10.60 14.29
CA VAL A 536 4.94 -11.18 15.61
C VAL A 536 3.77 -10.48 16.30
N ASP A 537 3.05 -11.22 17.14
CA ASP A 537 1.86 -10.76 17.89
C ASP A 537 2.04 -9.42 18.58
N GLY A 538 3.23 -9.21 19.16
CA GLY A 538 3.62 -7.98 19.80
C GLY A 538 3.32 -7.91 21.29
N PRO A 539 3.68 -6.80 21.92
CA PRO A 539 3.66 -6.70 23.36
C PRO A 539 2.27 -6.85 23.97
N VAL A 540 2.20 -7.51 25.12
CA VAL A 540 0.99 -7.65 25.93
C VAL A 540 1.17 -6.96 27.28
N TYR A 541 0.06 -6.59 27.92
CA TYR A 541 0.08 -6.13 29.30
C TYR A 541 0.72 -7.19 30.18
N THR A 542 1.55 -6.77 31.13
CA THR A 542 2.34 -7.70 31.97
C THR A 542 1.48 -8.67 32.78
N ASN A 543 0.26 -8.26 33.14
CA ASN A 543 -0.72 -9.12 33.80
C ASN A 543 -1.32 -10.19 32.87
N ILE A 544 -1.46 -9.91 31.57
CA ILE A 544 -1.91 -10.89 30.57
C ILE A 544 -0.85 -11.98 30.45
N TYR A 545 0.41 -11.61 30.19
CA TYR A 545 1.53 -12.57 30.13
C TYR A 545 1.56 -13.49 31.37
N LYS A 546 1.50 -12.90 32.57
CA LYS A 546 1.51 -13.66 33.85
C LYS A 546 0.29 -14.57 34.04
N GLY A 547 -0.81 -14.33 33.33
CA GLY A 547 -2.07 -15.07 33.46
C GLY A 547 -2.28 -16.17 32.41
N LEU A 548 -1.44 -16.25 31.38
CA LEU A 548 -1.57 -17.21 30.29
C LEU A 548 -1.03 -18.60 30.68
N ILE A 549 -1.65 -19.65 30.15
CA ILE A 549 -1.36 -21.04 30.51
C ILE A 549 -0.25 -21.60 29.62
N GLY A 550 0.84 -22.09 30.24
CA GLY A 550 1.91 -22.79 29.50
C GLY A 550 2.99 -21.87 28.94
N ILE A 551 2.88 -20.57 29.18
CA ILE A 551 3.88 -19.57 28.80
C ILE A 551 5.04 -19.53 29.81
N LYS A 552 6.28 -19.51 29.31
CA LYS A 552 7.50 -19.29 30.10
C LYS A 552 8.65 -18.93 29.16
N LEU A 553 9.62 -18.16 29.65
CA LEU A 553 10.88 -18.00 28.96
C LEU A 553 11.73 -19.27 29.11
N ASN A 554 12.38 -19.68 28.03
CA ASN A 554 13.32 -20.80 28.03
C ASN A 554 14.76 -20.32 28.16
N ASP A 555 15.04 -19.13 27.63
CA ASP A 555 16.32 -18.46 27.68
C ASP A 555 16.25 -17.17 28.52
N SER A 556 17.38 -16.48 28.63
CA SER A 556 17.46 -15.21 29.36
C SER A 556 16.85 -14.08 28.54
N ASP A 557 15.96 -13.29 29.16
CA ASP A 557 15.36 -12.10 28.55
C ASP A 557 16.41 -11.03 28.17
N GLU A 558 16.72 -10.93 26.88
CA GLU A 558 17.61 -9.93 26.29
C GLU A 558 17.07 -8.50 26.44
N TYR A 559 15.76 -8.39 26.65
CA TYR A 559 15.02 -7.17 26.82
C TYR A 559 14.64 -6.89 28.28
N ALA A 560 15.24 -7.61 29.25
CA ALA A 560 14.93 -7.48 30.67
C ALA A 560 14.98 -6.03 31.17
N ASP A 561 15.91 -5.23 30.62
CA ASP A 561 16.05 -3.81 30.95
C ASP A 561 14.89 -2.92 30.45
N PHE A 562 14.09 -3.40 29.49
CA PHE A 562 13.01 -2.65 28.86
C PHE A 562 11.62 -3.18 29.19
N GLN A 563 11.51 -4.29 29.93
CA GLN A 563 10.24 -4.75 30.49
C GLN A 563 9.71 -3.77 31.55
N SER A 564 8.40 -3.77 31.76
CA SER A 564 7.75 -2.88 32.73
C SER A 564 6.48 -3.51 33.31
N ASP A 565 5.89 -2.88 34.33
CA ASP A 565 4.55 -3.26 34.82
C ASP A 565 3.45 -2.97 33.79
N LEU A 566 3.70 -2.06 32.85
CA LEU A 566 2.75 -1.71 31.78
C LEU A 566 2.65 -2.83 30.76
N ALA A 567 3.75 -3.20 30.11
CA ALA A 567 3.76 -4.20 29.04
C ALA A 567 5.11 -4.91 28.95
N VAL A 568 5.07 -6.11 28.37
CA VAL A 568 6.23 -6.95 28.07
C VAL A 568 6.23 -7.37 26.60
N TYR A 569 7.43 -7.59 26.08
CA TYR A 569 7.70 -8.27 24.80
C TYR A 569 8.96 -9.11 25.00
N HIS A 570 8.90 -10.39 24.69
CA HIS A 570 10.04 -11.29 24.83
C HIS A 570 10.33 -11.92 23.48
N ASP A 571 11.60 -11.95 23.08
CA ASP A 571 12.00 -12.64 21.87
C ASP A 571 12.46 -14.07 22.20
N ASP A 572 11.53 -14.89 22.69
CA ASP A 572 11.76 -16.26 23.15
C ASP A 572 10.66 -17.18 22.63
N TYR A 573 11.03 -18.37 22.13
CA TYR A 573 10.06 -19.28 21.54
C TYR A 573 9.02 -19.78 22.55
N GLY A 574 9.28 -19.67 23.85
CA GLY A 574 8.34 -20.03 24.91
C GLY A 574 7.24 -19.00 25.15
N ASP A 575 7.36 -17.79 24.58
CA ASP A 575 6.35 -16.73 24.62
C ASP A 575 5.53 -16.68 23.32
N TYR A 576 4.51 -17.52 23.24
CA TYR A 576 3.55 -17.48 22.14
C TYR A 576 2.64 -16.24 22.16
N SER A 577 2.60 -15.47 23.25
CA SER A 577 1.64 -14.36 23.39
C SER A 577 2.17 -13.05 22.84
N THR A 578 3.50 -12.91 22.79
CA THR A 578 4.17 -11.72 22.27
C THR A 578 5.00 -12.00 21.02
N ASN A 579 5.44 -13.25 20.82
CA ASN A 579 6.44 -13.59 19.80
C ASN A 579 5.99 -14.66 18.79
N GLU A 580 4.70 -14.99 18.73
CA GLU A 580 4.17 -15.84 17.67
C GLU A 580 3.92 -15.01 16.39
N PRO A 581 4.46 -15.42 15.22
CA PRO A 581 4.18 -14.76 13.95
C PRO A 581 2.76 -15.10 13.43
N THR A 582 2.01 -14.10 12.99
CA THR A 582 0.61 -14.27 12.54
C THR A 582 0.45 -14.09 11.03
N MET A 583 -0.25 -15.01 10.36
CA MET A 583 -0.44 -14.98 8.91
C MET A 583 -1.34 -13.82 8.47
N ASP A 584 -2.44 -13.58 9.19
CA ASP A 584 -3.41 -12.55 8.86
C ASP A 584 -2.93 -11.13 9.22
N GLY A 585 -2.18 -11.00 10.32
CA GLY A 585 -1.45 -9.78 10.68
C GLY A 585 -0.40 -9.42 9.63
N THR A 586 0.34 -10.43 9.14
CA THR A 586 1.30 -10.26 8.05
C THR A 586 0.62 -9.86 6.74
N ALA A 587 -0.53 -10.45 6.39
CA ALA A 587 -1.30 -10.06 5.21
C ALA A 587 -1.80 -8.60 5.29
N SER A 588 -2.22 -8.15 6.47
CA SER A 588 -2.59 -6.75 6.71
C SER A 588 -1.36 -5.83 6.63
N LEU A 589 -0.20 -6.27 7.14
CA LEU A 589 1.05 -5.54 7.06
C LEU A 589 1.51 -5.36 5.61
N ILE A 590 1.33 -6.36 4.75
CA ILE A 590 1.62 -6.26 3.30
C ILE A 590 0.85 -5.09 2.68
N TYR A 591 -0.43 -4.92 3.02
CA TYR A 591 -1.21 -3.76 2.55
C TYR A 591 -0.61 -2.43 3.06
N LEU A 592 -0.31 -2.34 4.36
CA LEU A 592 0.27 -1.14 4.95
C LEU A 592 1.63 -0.78 4.32
N LEU A 593 2.53 -1.75 4.17
CA LEU A 593 3.84 -1.56 3.54
C LEU A 593 3.69 -1.11 2.09
N ALA A 594 2.79 -1.71 1.32
CA ALA A 594 2.53 -1.28 -0.05
C ALA A 594 1.99 0.16 -0.12
N ALA A 595 1.11 0.54 0.82
CA ALA A 595 0.62 1.91 0.93
C ALA A 595 1.75 2.90 1.26
N LYS A 596 2.64 2.55 2.19
CA LYS A 596 3.78 3.40 2.59
C LYS A 596 4.85 3.49 1.52
N GLU A 597 5.14 2.40 0.80
CA GLU A 597 6.03 2.40 -0.35
C GLU A 597 5.47 3.29 -1.48
N ALA A 598 4.21 3.12 -1.85
CA ALA A 598 3.54 3.96 -2.86
C ALA A 598 3.43 5.44 -2.44
N GLN A 599 3.39 5.73 -1.13
CA GLN A 599 3.44 7.10 -0.60
C GLN A 599 4.86 7.69 -0.61
N ALA A 600 5.88 6.89 -0.33
CA ALA A 600 7.30 7.28 -0.34
C ALA A 600 7.81 7.52 -1.76
N TYR A 601 7.33 6.68 -2.67
CA TYR A 601 7.46 6.81 -4.12
C TYR A 601 6.08 7.10 -4.71
N PRO A 602 5.57 8.35 -4.63
CA PRO A 602 4.57 8.74 -5.59
C PRO A 602 5.27 8.57 -6.93
N LEU A 603 4.96 7.49 -7.66
CA LEU A 603 5.61 7.06 -8.91
C LEU A 603 6.20 8.29 -9.55
N ALA A 604 7.53 8.42 -9.52
CA ALA A 604 8.20 9.65 -9.90
C ALA A 604 7.48 10.14 -11.14
N ASP A 605 6.81 11.29 -11.03
CA ASP A 605 6.02 11.80 -12.12
C ASP A 605 7.05 12.24 -13.16
N HIS A 606 7.47 11.28 -13.98
CA HIS A 606 8.52 11.44 -14.97
C HIS A 606 8.05 12.32 -16.14
N LYS A 607 6.83 12.86 -16.02
CA LYS A 607 6.30 13.95 -16.81
C LYS A 607 7.02 15.24 -16.45
N THR A 608 7.27 16.07 -17.45
CA THR A 608 7.83 17.41 -17.22
C THR A 608 6.70 18.40 -17.17
N TYR A 609 6.73 19.28 -16.16
CA TYR A 609 5.76 20.35 -16.00
C TYR A 609 6.35 21.72 -16.29
N SER A 610 5.52 22.63 -16.77
CA SER A 610 5.85 24.06 -16.91
C SER A 610 4.58 24.85 -16.63
N TYR A 611 4.63 25.74 -15.64
CA TYR A 611 3.49 26.56 -15.19
C TYR A 611 2.17 25.75 -15.01
N GLY A 612 2.26 24.57 -14.39
CA GLY A 612 1.12 23.69 -14.13
C GLY A 612 0.65 22.84 -15.31
N ALA A 613 1.18 23.05 -16.52
CA ALA A 613 0.94 22.17 -17.67
C ALA A 613 1.83 20.94 -17.65
N ILE A 614 1.33 19.81 -18.14
CA ILE A 614 2.19 18.73 -18.62
C ILE A 614 2.77 19.16 -19.97
N ILE A 615 4.09 19.38 -20.04
CA ILE A 615 4.79 19.69 -21.29
C ILE A 615 5.54 18.50 -21.88
N ARG A 616 5.68 17.41 -21.12
CA ARG A 616 6.26 16.15 -21.57
C ARG A 616 5.63 15.03 -20.76
N GLY A 617 5.23 13.94 -21.40
CA GLY A 617 4.88 12.67 -20.75
C GLY A 617 6.07 12.01 -20.05
N ASP A 618 5.90 10.76 -19.62
CA ASP A 618 6.93 10.00 -18.93
C ASP A 618 8.20 9.84 -19.79
N SER A 619 9.27 10.52 -19.40
CA SER A 619 10.56 10.53 -20.10
C SER A 619 11.34 9.21 -20.02
N THR A 620 10.91 8.25 -19.20
CA THR A 620 11.48 6.91 -19.13
C THR A 620 10.88 5.94 -20.15
N GLN A 621 9.75 6.31 -20.77
CA GLN A 621 9.06 5.47 -21.74
C GLN A 621 9.32 5.95 -23.17
N LYS A 622 9.65 5.03 -24.09
CA LYS A 622 9.68 5.27 -25.55
C LYS A 622 8.27 5.44 -26.14
N LYS A 623 7.52 6.41 -25.62
CA LYS A 623 6.23 6.84 -26.13
C LYS A 623 6.34 8.25 -26.69
N ILE A 624 5.60 8.55 -27.76
CA ILE A 624 5.48 9.90 -28.30
C ILE A 624 4.01 10.20 -28.59
N TYR A 625 3.60 11.43 -28.30
CA TYR A 625 2.23 11.90 -28.45
C TYR A 625 2.16 12.88 -29.61
N LEU A 626 1.54 12.47 -30.72
CA LEU A 626 1.29 13.37 -31.85
C LEU A 626 0.06 14.23 -31.55
N VAL A 627 0.26 15.54 -31.54
CA VAL A 627 -0.76 16.53 -31.21
C VAL A 627 -0.96 17.47 -32.39
N PHE A 628 -2.22 17.70 -32.75
CA PHE A 628 -2.60 18.66 -33.79
C PHE A 628 -3.49 19.76 -33.20
N THR A 629 -3.13 21.02 -33.43
CA THR A 629 -4.00 22.16 -33.11
C THR A 629 -4.67 22.71 -34.37
N GLY A 630 -5.83 23.35 -34.22
CA GLY A 630 -6.57 23.92 -35.35
C GLY A 630 -7.64 24.92 -34.95
N ASP A 631 -7.76 26.00 -35.74
CA ASP A 631 -8.76 27.05 -35.61
C ASP A 631 -9.56 27.27 -36.92
N GLU A 632 -9.07 28.12 -37.82
CA GLU A 632 -9.79 28.44 -39.08
C GLU A 632 -9.34 27.61 -40.31
N TYR A 633 -8.15 27.01 -40.26
CA TYR A 633 -7.59 26.21 -41.36
C TYR A 633 -7.64 24.70 -41.09
N ALA A 634 -7.94 23.92 -42.13
CA ALA A 634 -7.94 22.45 -42.10
C ALA A 634 -7.46 21.82 -43.41
N ASP A 635 -6.68 22.54 -44.22
CA ASP A 635 -6.19 22.11 -45.54
C ASP A 635 -5.26 20.89 -45.50
N GLY A 636 -4.68 20.56 -44.33
CA GLY A 636 -3.91 19.33 -44.12
C GLY A 636 -4.74 18.13 -43.66
N ALA A 637 -6.01 18.32 -43.31
CA ALA A 637 -6.76 17.34 -42.54
C ALA A 637 -6.99 16.00 -43.26
N GLU A 638 -7.25 16.03 -44.57
CA GLU A 638 -7.42 14.82 -45.36
C GLU A 638 -6.12 14.01 -45.44
N THR A 639 -5.00 14.69 -45.71
CA THR A 639 -3.67 14.09 -45.74
C THR A 639 -3.30 13.48 -44.39
N ILE A 640 -3.48 14.23 -43.29
CA ILE A 640 -3.19 13.77 -41.92
C ILE A 640 -4.03 12.54 -41.58
N SER A 641 -5.35 12.60 -41.77
CA SER A 641 -6.26 11.48 -41.49
C SER A 641 -5.88 10.23 -42.30
N LYS A 642 -5.57 10.39 -43.59
CA LYS A 642 -5.15 9.28 -44.46
C LYS A 642 -3.86 8.64 -43.97
N VAL A 643 -2.84 9.44 -43.65
CA VAL A 643 -1.56 8.93 -43.17
C VAL A 643 -1.71 8.21 -41.84
N LEU A 644 -2.44 8.79 -40.88
CA LEU A 644 -2.66 8.16 -39.57
C LEU A 644 -3.39 6.81 -39.69
N ALA A 645 -4.39 6.72 -40.57
CA ALA A 645 -5.11 5.48 -40.85
C ALA A 645 -4.20 4.42 -41.49
N GLN A 646 -3.43 4.79 -42.53
CA GLN A 646 -2.49 3.90 -43.20
C GLN A 646 -1.42 3.37 -42.25
N GLU A 647 -0.90 4.24 -41.38
CA GLU A 647 0.12 3.90 -40.40
C GLU A 647 -0.45 3.23 -39.13
N LYS A 648 -1.78 3.10 -39.01
CA LYS A 648 -2.46 2.56 -37.81
C LYS A 648 -2.08 3.30 -36.52
N VAL A 649 -1.88 4.61 -36.61
CA VAL A 649 -1.51 5.48 -35.48
C VAL A 649 -2.72 6.27 -35.00
N LYS A 650 -2.85 6.41 -33.68
CA LYS A 650 -3.80 7.34 -33.05
C LYS A 650 -3.07 8.59 -32.59
N ALA A 651 -3.77 9.71 -32.62
CA ALA A 651 -3.26 11.05 -32.34
C ALA A 651 -4.31 11.85 -31.57
N SER A 652 -3.91 13.02 -31.07
CA SER A 652 -4.77 13.93 -30.31
C SER A 652 -4.96 15.24 -31.06
N PHE A 653 -6.19 15.69 -31.21
CA PHE A 653 -6.53 16.96 -31.86
C PHE A 653 -7.14 17.91 -30.83
N PHE A 654 -6.62 19.12 -30.73
CA PHE A 654 -7.13 20.18 -29.87
C PHE A 654 -7.64 21.29 -30.78
N LEU A 655 -8.96 21.44 -30.84
CA LEU A 655 -9.62 22.28 -31.84
C LEU A 655 -10.43 23.38 -31.16
N THR A 656 -10.44 24.56 -31.78
CA THR A 656 -11.18 25.69 -31.22
C THR A 656 -12.69 25.50 -31.38
N GLY A 657 -13.47 26.29 -30.64
CA GLY A 657 -14.92 26.34 -30.85
C GLY A 657 -15.29 26.77 -32.26
N ASN A 658 -14.51 27.68 -32.86
CA ASN A 658 -14.68 28.11 -34.25
C ASN A 658 -14.47 26.95 -35.22
N PHE A 659 -13.45 26.12 -34.99
CA PHE A 659 -13.22 24.90 -35.76
C PHE A 659 -14.40 23.93 -35.66
N TYR A 660 -14.89 23.65 -34.44
CA TYR A 660 -16.02 22.73 -34.24
C TYR A 660 -17.34 23.25 -34.82
N ARG A 661 -17.53 24.57 -34.91
CA ARG A 661 -18.74 25.17 -35.50
C ARG A 661 -18.69 25.30 -37.01
N ASN A 662 -17.52 25.19 -37.63
CA ASN A 662 -17.39 25.36 -39.07
C ASN A 662 -18.06 24.19 -39.81
N PRO A 663 -19.14 24.41 -40.58
CA PRO A 663 -19.87 23.35 -41.25
C PRO A 663 -19.01 22.52 -42.21
N ASN A 664 -17.99 23.13 -42.81
CA ASN A 664 -17.07 22.47 -43.74
C ASN A 664 -16.19 21.41 -43.04
N PHE A 665 -16.02 21.51 -41.72
CA PHE A 665 -15.18 20.59 -40.94
C PHE A 665 -15.98 19.47 -40.26
N ASN A 666 -17.32 19.50 -40.32
CA ASN A 666 -18.18 18.53 -39.65
C ASN A 666 -17.86 17.07 -40.03
N SER A 667 -17.70 16.80 -41.33
CA SER A 667 -17.41 15.45 -41.83
C SER A 667 -16.05 14.96 -41.34
N LEU A 668 -15.05 15.85 -41.30
CA LEU A 668 -13.73 15.56 -40.78
C LEU A 668 -13.78 15.22 -39.28
N ILE A 669 -14.42 16.03 -38.46
CA ILE A 669 -14.47 15.82 -37.00
C ILE A 669 -15.14 14.48 -36.68
N LYS A 670 -16.25 14.16 -37.34
CA LYS A 670 -16.93 12.87 -37.21
C LYS A 670 -16.00 11.71 -37.60
N LYS A 671 -15.25 11.86 -38.69
CA LYS A 671 -14.27 10.86 -39.13
C LYS A 671 -13.17 10.66 -38.10
N LEU A 672 -12.52 11.73 -37.63
CA LEU A 672 -11.47 11.65 -36.61
C LEU A 672 -11.96 10.98 -35.32
N LYS A 673 -13.18 11.29 -34.89
CA LYS A 673 -13.81 10.63 -33.73
C LYS A 673 -14.03 9.13 -33.97
N ASN A 674 -14.63 8.77 -35.10
CA ASN A 674 -14.92 7.38 -35.45
C ASN A 674 -13.64 6.55 -35.62
N ASP A 675 -12.58 7.18 -36.12
CA ASP A 675 -11.26 6.59 -36.22
C ASP A 675 -10.57 6.48 -34.84
N GLY A 676 -11.19 6.91 -33.74
CA GLY A 676 -10.70 6.71 -32.37
C GLY A 676 -9.59 7.67 -31.94
N HIS A 677 -9.42 8.79 -32.65
CA HIS A 677 -8.52 9.87 -32.21
C HIS A 677 -9.10 10.58 -30.98
N TYR A 678 -8.21 11.22 -30.19
CA TYR A 678 -8.64 12.06 -29.08
C TYR A 678 -9.01 13.44 -29.62
N LEU A 679 -10.13 14.00 -29.17
CA LEU A 679 -10.62 15.32 -29.58
C LEU A 679 -10.84 16.17 -28.32
N GLY A 680 -10.04 17.22 -28.17
CA GLY A 680 -10.03 18.11 -27.00
C GLY A 680 -10.27 19.58 -27.33
N PRO A 681 -10.47 20.42 -26.30
CA PRO A 681 -10.65 21.86 -26.43
C PRO A 681 -9.34 22.64 -26.63
N HIS A 682 -9.41 23.74 -27.38
CA HIS A 682 -8.30 24.66 -27.65
C HIS A 682 -8.71 26.14 -27.57
N SER A 683 -9.56 26.51 -26.60
CA SER A 683 -10.30 27.80 -26.54
C SER A 683 -11.50 27.82 -27.50
N ASP A 684 -12.53 28.60 -27.18
CA ASP A 684 -13.68 28.76 -28.07
C ASP A 684 -13.39 29.75 -29.20
N GLN A 685 -12.91 30.94 -28.82
CA GLN A 685 -12.63 32.06 -29.73
C GLN A 685 -11.13 32.26 -29.99
N HIS A 686 -10.30 31.28 -29.64
CA HIS A 686 -8.84 31.34 -29.81
C HIS A 686 -8.24 32.58 -29.11
N LEU A 687 -8.65 32.82 -27.86
CA LEU A 687 -8.28 34.01 -27.08
C LEU A 687 -6.82 33.95 -26.61
N LEU A 688 -6.06 35.03 -26.77
CA LEU A 688 -4.76 35.13 -26.10
C LEU A 688 -4.97 35.38 -24.60
N TYR A 689 -4.57 34.44 -23.75
CA TYR A 689 -4.84 34.53 -22.31
C TYR A 689 -3.82 35.35 -21.53
N CYS A 690 -2.56 35.34 -21.95
CA CYS A 690 -1.45 35.99 -21.26
C CYS A 690 -0.72 36.93 -22.20
N ASP A 691 -0.19 38.04 -21.66
CA ASP A 691 0.62 38.98 -22.44
C ASP A 691 1.89 38.30 -22.99
N TRP A 692 2.27 38.67 -24.21
CA TRP A 692 3.44 38.10 -24.89
C TRP A 692 4.78 38.49 -24.24
N ASN A 693 4.86 39.69 -23.69
CA ASN A 693 6.09 40.24 -23.11
C ASN A 693 6.15 40.01 -21.58
N LYS A 694 5.00 39.87 -20.93
CA LYS A 694 4.84 39.66 -19.49
C LYS A 694 3.92 38.47 -19.24
N ARG A 695 4.45 37.25 -19.35
CA ARG A 695 3.68 35.98 -19.23
C ARG A 695 2.77 35.89 -18.00
N ASP A 696 3.17 36.46 -16.87
CA ASP A 696 2.37 36.45 -15.64
C ASP A 696 1.23 37.49 -15.63
N SER A 697 1.14 38.34 -16.65
CA SER A 697 0.04 39.27 -16.87
C SER A 697 -1.08 38.61 -17.69
N LEU A 698 -2.28 38.58 -17.12
CA LEU A 698 -3.48 38.03 -17.76
C LEU A 698 -4.17 39.08 -18.61
N LEU A 699 -4.57 38.68 -19.82
CA LEU A 699 -5.43 39.46 -20.73
C LEU A 699 -6.91 39.09 -20.60
N VAL A 700 -7.21 38.04 -19.84
CA VAL A 700 -8.57 37.55 -19.59
C VAL A 700 -8.86 37.49 -18.09
N THR A 701 -10.13 37.66 -17.73
CA THR A 701 -10.62 37.38 -16.37
C THR A 701 -10.91 35.89 -16.22
N LYS A 702 -11.00 35.39 -14.97
CA LYS A 702 -11.38 34.01 -14.69
C LYS A 702 -12.71 33.64 -15.35
N THR A 703 -13.72 34.48 -15.18
CA THR A 703 -15.04 34.29 -15.80
C THR A 703 -14.96 34.30 -17.32
N GLY A 704 -14.11 35.15 -17.91
CA GLY A 704 -13.86 35.18 -19.35
C GLY A 704 -13.27 33.87 -19.87
N PHE A 705 -12.21 33.37 -19.21
CA PHE A 705 -11.61 32.07 -19.51
C PHE A 705 -12.60 30.91 -19.38
N GLU A 706 -13.35 30.85 -18.27
CA GLU A 706 -14.34 29.79 -18.04
C GLU A 706 -15.48 29.83 -19.07
N THR A 707 -15.95 31.03 -19.43
CA THR A 707 -17.00 31.20 -20.43
C THR A 707 -16.53 30.75 -21.81
N ASP A 708 -15.32 31.16 -22.21
CA ASP A 708 -14.69 30.72 -23.44
C ASP A 708 -14.58 29.19 -23.47
N LEU A 709 -13.95 28.59 -22.47
CA LEU A 709 -13.76 27.14 -22.44
C LEU A 709 -15.08 26.35 -22.43
N ASN A 710 -16.10 26.81 -21.70
CA ASN A 710 -17.42 26.17 -21.68
C ASN A 710 -18.13 26.24 -23.03
N LYS A 711 -18.01 27.34 -23.78
CA LYS A 711 -18.56 27.44 -25.15
C LYS A 711 -17.87 26.50 -26.11
N ASN A 712 -16.57 26.26 -25.94
CA ASN A 712 -15.85 25.27 -26.74
C ASN A 712 -16.43 23.87 -26.51
N TYR A 713 -16.67 23.48 -25.25
CA TYR A 713 -17.33 22.22 -24.92
C TYR A 713 -18.78 22.12 -25.43
N GLN A 714 -19.52 23.22 -25.45
CA GLN A 714 -20.85 23.24 -26.07
C GLN A 714 -20.79 22.93 -27.58
N ALA A 715 -19.78 23.46 -28.28
CA ALA A 715 -19.57 23.12 -29.69
C ALA A 715 -19.16 21.64 -29.87
N MET A 716 -18.27 21.12 -29.01
CA MET A 716 -17.84 19.72 -29.00
C MET A 716 -18.99 18.74 -28.73
N ALA A 717 -19.95 19.13 -27.89
CA ALA A 717 -21.10 18.30 -27.56
C ALA A 717 -21.96 17.92 -28.78
N ASN A 718 -21.98 18.76 -29.83
CA ASN A 718 -22.67 18.45 -31.10
C ASN A 718 -22.08 17.24 -31.83
N PHE A 719 -20.85 16.84 -31.48
CA PHE A 719 -20.20 15.63 -31.97
C PHE A 719 -20.20 14.51 -30.93
N GLY A 720 -20.93 14.66 -29.81
CA GLY A 720 -21.00 13.71 -28.71
C GLY A 720 -19.69 13.58 -27.93
N ILE A 721 -18.95 14.69 -27.80
CA ILE A 721 -17.71 14.77 -27.00
C ILE A 721 -18.02 15.66 -25.80
N ASN A 722 -17.95 15.09 -24.61
CA ASN A 722 -18.18 15.78 -23.35
C ASN A 722 -16.88 15.94 -22.57
N LYS A 723 -16.96 16.64 -21.44
CA LYS A 723 -15.81 16.96 -20.59
C LYS A 723 -15.17 15.72 -19.99
N GLU A 724 -15.97 14.71 -19.68
CA GLU A 724 -15.51 13.42 -19.15
C GLU A 724 -14.68 12.64 -20.18
N ALA A 725 -15.05 12.70 -21.47
CA ALA A 725 -14.30 12.08 -22.56
C ALA A 725 -13.11 12.92 -23.05
N ALA A 726 -13.00 14.19 -22.63
CA ALA A 726 -11.99 15.15 -23.11
C ALA A 726 -11.34 15.94 -21.96
N GLY A 727 -10.82 15.25 -20.94
CA GLY A 727 -10.27 15.88 -19.73
C GLY A 727 -8.97 16.68 -19.88
N TYR A 728 -8.35 16.71 -21.07
CA TYR A 728 -7.12 17.48 -21.34
C TYR A 728 -7.43 18.76 -22.11
N PHE A 729 -6.74 19.84 -21.77
CA PHE A 729 -6.87 21.16 -22.40
C PHE A 729 -5.51 21.65 -22.90
N LEU A 730 -5.46 22.15 -24.14
CA LEU A 730 -4.26 22.77 -24.72
C LEU A 730 -4.56 24.26 -24.98
N PRO A 731 -3.81 25.20 -24.40
CA PRO A 731 -4.13 26.63 -24.51
C PRO A 731 -3.84 27.19 -25.91
N PRO A 732 -4.64 28.13 -26.42
CA PRO A 732 -4.42 28.81 -27.69
C PRO A 732 -3.05 29.50 -27.72
N TYR A 733 -2.45 29.58 -28.92
CA TYR A 733 -1.08 30.06 -29.15
C TYR A 733 0.01 29.35 -28.33
N GLU A 734 -0.34 28.19 -27.73
CA GLU A 734 0.51 27.45 -26.82
C GLU A 734 1.04 28.32 -25.65
N TRP A 735 0.33 29.40 -25.30
CA TRP A 735 0.81 30.43 -24.36
C TRP A 735 -0.10 30.52 -23.12
N TYR A 736 0.51 30.42 -21.95
CA TYR A 736 -0.20 30.28 -20.67
C TYR A 736 0.73 30.59 -19.48
N ASN A 737 0.14 30.68 -18.29
CA ASN A 737 0.84 30.80 -17.01
C ASN A 737 0.19 29.88 -15.95
N GLN A 738 0.72 29.92 -14.73
CA GLN A 738 0.25 29.06 -13.63
C GLN A 738 -1.23 29.30 -13.32
N THR A 739 -1.69 30.55 -13.39
CA THR A 739 -3.09 30.91 -13.10
C THR A 739 -4.06 30.29 -14.09
N ILE A 740 -3.73 30.24 -15.38
CA ILE A 740 -4.55 29.55 -16.40
C ILE A 740 -4.60 28.04 -16.12
N ALA A 741 -3.47 27.43 -15.73
CA ALA A 741 -3.45 26.01 -15.36
C ALA A 741 -4.30 25.72 -14.11
N ASP A 742 -4.25 26.59 -13.11
CA ASP A 742 -5.06 26.47 -11.90
C ASP A 742 -6.55 26.62 -12.20
N TRP A 743 -6.93 27.54 -13.08
CA TRP A 743 -8.32 27.71 -13.52
C TRP A 743 -8.81 26.51 -14.33
N ALA A 744 -7.98 25.95 -15.22
CA ALA A 744 -8.30 24.71 -15.94
C ALA A 744 -8.49 23.54 -14.96
N LYS A 745 -7.61 23.41 -13.96
CA LYS A 745 -7.68 22.38 -12.92
C LYS A 745 -8.93 22.52 -12.05
N ALA A 746 -9.32 23.74 -11.68
CA ALA A 746 -10.57 24.02 -10.95
C ALA A 746 -11.82 23.61 -11.77
N GLN A 747 -11.69 23.62 -13.10
CA GLN A 747 -12.71 23.11 -14.02
C GLN A 747 -12.59 21.58 -14.23
N GLY A 748 -11.73 20.86 -13.50
CA GLY A 748 -11.55 19.41 -13.65
C GLY A 748 -10.76 18.99 -14.89
N LEU A 749 -9.94 19.89 -15.45
CA LEU A 749 -9.15 19.65 -16.66
C LEU A 749 -7.66 19.65 -16.34
N GLN A 750 -6.90 18.80 -17.03
CA GLN A 750 -5.45 18.84 -17.01
C GLN A 750 -4.94 19.68 -18.19
N LEU A 751 -4.27 20.80 -17.89
CA LEU A 751 -3.61 21.60 -18.92
C LEU A 751 -2.38 20.85 -19.43
N ILE A 752 -2.20 20.81 -20.75
CA ILE A 752 -1.02 20.26 -21.43
C ILE A 752 -0.44 21.28 -22.38
N ASN A 753 0.82 21.08 -22.79
CA ASN A 753 1.40 21.79 -23.90
C ASN A 753 2.48 20.96 -24.60
N PHE A 754 3.00 21.43 -25.73
CA PHE A 754 4.05 20.74 -26.48
C PHE A 754 5.38 20.70 -25.72
N THR A 755 6.18 19.69 -26.00
CA THR A 755 7.55 19.63 -25.46
C THR A 755 8.45 20.55 -26.29
N PRO A 756 9.13 21.54 -25.67
CA PRO A 756 9.97 22.47 -26.41
C PRO A 756 11.24 21.78 -26.95
N GLY A 757 11.79 22.35 -28.03
CA GLY A 757 13.12 22.00 -28.53
C GLY A 757 13.18 21.51 -29.97
N THR A 758 12.08 20.99 -30.53
CA THR A 758 12.04 20.50 -31.92
C THR A 758 11.57 21.53 -32.94
N ARG A 759 10.98 22.66 -32.48
CA ARG A 759 10.36 23.69 -33.34
C ARG A 759 9.22 23.15 -34.23
N SER A 760 8.64 22.00 -33.89
CA SER A 760 7.57 21.39 -34.71
C SER A 760 6.35 22.29 -34.81
N ASN A 761 6.03 23.03 -33.75
CA ASN A 761 4.94 23.99 -33.71
C ASN A 761 5.12 25.22 -34.61
N ALA A 762 6.27 25.38 -35.30
CA ALA A 762 6.49 26.46 -36.26
C ALA A 762 6.06 26.09 -37.70
N ASP A 763 5.40 24.94 -37.89
CA ASP A 763 4.92 24.46 -39.19
C ASP A 763 3.84 25.33 -39.83
N TYR A 764 3.23 26.24 -39.07
CA TYR A 764 2.32 27.27 -39.60
C TYR A 764 3.00 28.49 -40.24
N THR A 765 4.29 28.71 -39.97
CA THR A 765 4.99 29.93 -40.39
C THR A 765 5.20 29.96 -41.90
N TYR A 766 5.15 31.10 -42.59
CA TYR A 766 5.38 31.20 -44.04
C TYR A 766 6.52 32.19 -44.40
N PRO A 767 7.12 32.12 -45.60
CA PRO A 767 8.36 32.84 -45.92
C PRO A 767 8.37 34.34 -45.61
N GLU A 768 7.25 35.02 -45.83
CA GLU A 768 7.08 36.45 -45.59
C GLU A 768 7.15 36.84 -44.10
N MET A 769 7.08 35.87 -43.18
CA MET A 769 7.32 36.07 -41.75
C MET A 769 8.82 36.20 -41.41
N GLY A 770 9.70 36.17 -42.40
CA GLY A 770 11.13 36.43 -42.25
C GLY A 770 11.83 35.45 -41.30
N LYS A 771 12.51 35.97 -40.26
CA LYS A 771 13.30 35.15 -39.32
C LYS A 771 12.47 34.14 -38.53
N SER A 772 11.15 34.27 -38.50
CA SER A 772 10.24 33.33 -37.84
C SER A 772 9.93 32.10 -38.71
N TYR A 773 10.12 32.19 -40.04
CA TYR A 773 9.83 31.09 -40.95
C TYR A 773 10.75 29.89 -40.73
N ARG A 774 10.17 28.69 -40.73
CA ARG A 774 10.87 27.40 -40.62
C ARG A 774 10.38 26.45 -41.71
N SER A 775 11.23 26.07 -42.67
CA SER A 775 10.83 25.13 -43.73
C SER A 775 10.51 23.74 -43.15
N SER A 776 9.74 22.94 -43.88
CA SER A 776 9.42 21.57 -43.47
C SER A 776 10.66 20.69 -43.35
N ASP A 777 11.69 20.97 -44.15
CA ASP A 777 13.01 20.36 -44.02
C ASP A 777 13.73 20.73 -42.73
N GLU A 778 13.70 22.00 -42.35
CA GLU A 778 14.31 22.43 -41.08
C GLU A 778 13.59 21.78 -39.89
N ILE A 779 12.25 21.73 -39.91
CA ILE A 779 11.46 21.13 -38.84
C ILE A 779 11.74 19.63 -38.73
N TYR A 780 11.74 18.89 -39.84
CA TYR A 780 12.02 17.46 -39.84
C TYR A 780 13.42 17.15 -39.31
N ARG A 781 14.43 17.89 -39.78
CA ARG A 781 15.81 17.75 -39.29
C ARG A 781 15.93 18.10 -37.81
N SER A 782 15.21 19.11 -37.35
CA SER A 782 15.19 19.49 -35.93
C SER A 782 14.59 18.40 -35.04
N ILE A 783 13.51 17.74 -35.47
CA ILE A 783 12.91 16.60 -34.75
C ILE A 783 13.86 15.41 -34.69
N THR A 784 14.43 15.02 -35.84
CA THR A 784 15.32 13.86 -35.94
C THR A 784 16.63 14.10 -35.18
N ALA A 785 17.25 15.27 -35.32
CA ALA A 785 18.44 15.65 -34.56
C ALA A 785 18.18 15.72 -33.05
N PHE A 786 17.00 16.18 -32.61
CA PHE A 786 16.66 16.16 -31.19
C PHE A 786 16.64 14.73 -30.65
N ASN A 787 16.05 13.79 -31.38
CA ASN A 787 16.03 12.38 -31.01
C ASN A 787 17.45 11.79 -30.88
N GLU A 788 18.34 12.14 -31.80
CA GLU A 788 19.69 11.57 -31.88
C GLU A 788 20.66 12.18 -30.86
N THR A 789 20.46 13.46 -30.50
CA THR A 789 21.46 14.23 -29.72
C THR A 789 21.09 14.44 -28.26
N LYS A 790 19.81 14.28 -27.88
CA LYS A 790 19.36 14.55 -26.51
C LYS A 790 19.29 13.27 -25.67
N PRO A 791 19.73 13.32 -24.39
CA PRO A 791 19.46 12.24 -23.44
C PRO A 791 17.95 11.97 -23.37
N ASN A 792 17.55 10.71 -23.52
CA ASN A 792 16.17 10.23 -23.63
C ASN A 792 15.39 10.69 -24.88
N GLY A 793 16.06 11.26 -25.89
CA GLY A 793 15.50 11.58 -27.21
C GLY A 793 14.09 12.19 -27.13
N LEU A 794 13.14 11.53 -27.79
CA LEU A 794 11.71 11.88 -27.83
C LEU A 794 10.84 11.04 -26.86
N ASN A 795 11.41 10.43 -25.82
CA ASN A 795 10.65 9.69 -24.81
C ASN A 795 9.66 10.60 -24.08
N GLY A 796 8.38 10.26 -24.08
CA GLY A 796 7.30 11.07 -23.52
C GLY A 796 7.02 12.37 -24.28
N PHE A 797 7.59 12.59 -25.47
CA PHE A 797 7.49 13.88 -26.14
C PHE A 797 6.06 14.17 -26.61
N ILE A 798 5.58 15.39 -26.37
CA ILE A 798 4.31 15.92 -26.91
C ILE A 798 4.68 16.73 -28.14
N LEU A 799 4.56 16.12 -29.32
CA LEU A 799 4.98 16.70 -30.58
C LEU A 799 3.79 17.38 -31.27
N LEU A 800 3.78 18.71 -31.23
CA LEU A 800 2.70 19.53 -31.77
C LEU A 800 2.97 19.96 -33.21
N LEU A 801 1.93 19.86 -34.04
CA LEU A 801 1.83 20.32 -35.43
C LEU A 801 0.45 20.97 -35.65
N HIS A 802 0.24 21.63 -36.78
CA HIS A 802 -1.06 22.23 -37.12
C HIS A 802 -1.84 21.36 -38.12
N ILE A 803 -3.15 21.21 -37.91
CA ILE A 803 -4.03 20.46 -38.81
C ILE A 803 -4.25 21.16 -40.16
N GLY A 804 -4.03 22.47 -40.19
CA GLY A 804 -4.08 23.31 -41.36
C GLY A 804 -3.28 24.60 -41.15
N THR A 805 -2.96 25.27 -42.24
CA THR A 805 -2.09 26.46 -42.25
C THR A 805 -2.54 27.45 -43.32
N ASP A 806 -2.11 28.71 -43.18
CA ASP A 806 -2.37 29.76 -44.17
C ASP A 806 -1.97 29.34 -45.60
N ALA A 807 -2.69 29.82 -46.61
CA ALA A 807 -2.40 29.51 -48.01
C ALA A 807 -0.98 29.92 -48.46
N ARG A 808 -0.40 30.95 -47.83
CA ARG A 808 0.99 31.41 -48.05
C ARG A 808 2.03 30.39 -47.59
N ARG A 809 1.70 29.51 -46.65
CA ARG A 809 2.55 28.34 -46.33
C ARG A 809 2.44 27.34 -47.49
N THR A 810 3.21 27.51 -48.56
CA THR A 810 3.21 26.56 -49.69
C THR A 810 3.96 25.27 -49.38
N ASP A 811 4.99 25.34 -48.53
CA ASP A 811 5.76 24.19 -48.04
C ASP A 811 5.05 23.51 -46.84
N LYS A 812 4.11 22.60 -47.08
CA LYS A 812 3.27 22.02 -46.01
C LYS A 812 3.95 20.85 -45.28
N PHE A 813 4.15 20.96 -43.95
CA PHE A 813 4.81 19.90 -43.17
C PHE A 813 4.01 18.59 -43.13
N TYR A 814 2.68 18.64 -43.15
CA TYR A 814 1.84 17.44 -43.14
C TYR A 814 2.06 16.51 -44.34
N ASN A 815 2.66 17.00 -45.45
CA ASN A 815 3.09 16.16 -46.56
C ASN A 815 4.27 15.24 -46.21
N ARG A 816 4.99 15.54 -45.12
CA ARG A 816 6.08 14.72 -44.56
C ARG A 816 5.66 13.88 -43.35
N LEU A 817 4.39 13.89 -42.97
CA LEU A 817 3.93 13.18 -41.78
C LEU A 817 4.19 11.66 -41.87
N ALA A 818 4.00 11.06 -43.04
CA ALA A 818 4.26 9.63 -43.25
C ALA A 818 5.74 9.28 -43.05
N GLU A 819 6.62 10.14 -43.56
CA GLU A 819 8.07 10.03 -43.39
C GLU A 819 8.47 10.15 -41.91
N LEU A 820 7.87 11.10 -41.18
CA LEU A 820 8.10 11.27 -39.75
C LEU A 820 7.64 10.06 -38.94
N ILE A 821 6.43 9.55 -39.18
CA ILE A 821 5.92 8.37 -38.47
C ILE A 821 6.79 7.15 -38.75
N THR A 822 7.22 6.97 -40.00
CA THR A 822 8.14 5.90 -40.38
C THR A 822 9.46 5.99 -39.61
N TYR A 823 10.03 7.20 -39.52
CA TYR A 823 11.23 7.42 -38.71
C TYR A 823 11.01 7.08 -37.23
N LEU A 824 9.93 7.58 -36.62
CA LEU A 824 9.62 7.34 -35.21
C LEU A 824 9.46 5.84 -34.90
N LYS A 825 8.76 5.10 -35.77
CA LYS A 825 8.62 3.65 -35.63
C LYS A 825 9.96 2.92 -35.76
N ARG A 826 10.82 3.33 -36.70
CA ARG A 826 12.17 2.76 -36.85
C ARG A 826 13.05 3.04 -35.64
N ALA A 827 12.86 4.18 -34.98
CA ALA A 827 13.49 4.54 -33.71
C ALA A 827 12.83 3.88 -32.49
N ASP A 828 11.86 2.98 -32.71
CA ASP A 828 11.17 2.18 -31.68
C ASP A 828 10.27 3.01 -30.74
N TYR A 829 9.72 4.12 -31.25
CA TYR A 829 8.70 4.88 -30.52
C TYR A 829 7.31 4.28 -30.69
N LYS A 830 6.60 4.11 -29.57
CA LYS A 830 5.16 3.87 -29.56
C LYS A 830 4.42 5.19 -29.67
N LEU A 831 3.70 5.40 -30.77
CA LEU A 831 2.84 6.57 -30.94
C LEU A 831 1.51 6.36 -30.20
N ALA A 832 1.14 7.31 -29.36
CA ALA A 832 -0.05 7.23 -28.50
C ALA A 832 -0.86 8.53 -28.49
N ARG A 833 -2.10 8.44 -28.04
CA ARG A 833 -2.93 9.60 -27.69
C ARG A 833 -2.54 10.10 -26.31
N ILE A 834 -2.81 11.36 -26.03
CA ILE A 834 -2.47 11.99 -24.74
C ILE A 834 -3.13 11.33 -23.52
N ASP A 835 -4.26 10.64 -23.72
CA ASP A 835 -5.06 9.97 -22.70
C ASP A 835 -4.71 8.47 -22.51
N ASN A 836 -3.63 7.99 -23.15
CA ASN A 836 -3.23 6.56 -23.19
C ASN A 836 -1.82 6.26 -22.64
#